data_AF-A0AAW0Y897-F1
#
_entry.id   AF-A0AAW0Y897-F1
#
_cell.length_a   1.000
_cell.length_b   1.000
_cell.length_c   1.000
_cell.angle_alpha   90.00
_cell.angle_beta   90.00
_cell.angle_gamma   90.00
#
_symmetry.space_group_name_H-M   'P 1'
#
loop_
_entity.id
_entity.type
_entity.pdbx_description
1 polymer ?
#
loop_
_entity_poly.entity_id
_entity_poly.type
_entity_poly.pdbx_seq_one_letter_code
_entity_poly.pdbx_strand_id
1 'polypeptide(L)'
;MLEDSDRPGFFKDYYRAVRKATSNDQFNQFSKLKTNEERIRFCFNLPAAHDIDIKTFFKGKSEKEALEKKEAGNKCFGRKNNVEALKLYSQAVVKAPVPSGKYWKLIKECADPRKMTLYAICLANRSAALYHLREYHYCVKDIDEALEHHYPKELKYKLYKRKARLLSHMKQHIDARDAYRQALKWLDWAKMEREKRIEHQTDIQKWLKMYETGKVVKNWDIPEGYIEPAPIIPDLAEGSSERFPSLSKKVDVKYDNNQGRYAVAAEDIEPGDVIATEKPFAAVLLREEYGNHCQKCFKVTKAPIPCKKCSNVLFCSAECRQESFFHTIECPILDLLTGSGMSINCFLAFRLVTQYPLSFFLDLKDQLVEEDPKETTNNKQVYDPTDFLRLYHLVHHAESRTPEDFFHRCIMIVFMVKALKKTKYFEGKGSASSDKISDAEAFVGGLLLRFLQIVQFNAHEVSEFVLIAPRTFDGAKNESLGAAIYPTLALFNHSCHSAQVRLFSGNQVITKAIRNIRKGEIVPENYGQSFTSKVKSQRKAELADRYWFECNCEACQKDWPMYKDMTNSFLSFKCHKCQGPLPVNTDNLLIPFIKCEKCGDQTNILSALKNLQNTEQTFKGACKEMEAFNLEKAESLLIENLKQLESSLYPPYRDYHLTQEAYMRVCLCQGNSKVKPLKTAE
;
A
#
# COMPACT_ATOMS: atom_id res chain seq x y z
N MET A 1 8.84 0.18 -18.19
CA MET A 1 7.52 0.85 -17.97
C MET A 1 6.34 -0.09 -18.25
N LEU A 2 6.28 -0.76 -19.40
CA LEU A 2 5.25 -1.78 -19.67
C LEU A 2 5.68 -3.19 -19.27
N GLU A 3 6.98 -3.44 -19.34
CA GLU A 3 7.64 -4.67 -18.91
C GLU A 3 8.40 -4.41 -17.61
N ASP A 4 8.49 -5.45 -16.80
CA ASP A 4 9.40 -5.54 -15.67
C ASP A 4 10.75 -6.09 -16.17
N SER A 5 11.83 -5.33 -15.99
CA SER A 5 13.16 -5.73 -16.48
C SER A 5 13.70 -6.96 -15.77
N ASP A 6 13.25 -7.20 -14.53
CA ASP A 6 13.78 -8.23 -13.65
C ASP A 6 12.91 -9.50 -13.70
N ARG A 7 11.75 -9.44 -14.36
CA ARG A 7 10.82 -10.56 -14.51
C ARG A 7 10.70 -11.00 -15.97
N PRO A 8 11.24 -12.17 -16.35
CA PRO A 8 11.05 -12.68 -17.70
C PRO A 8 9.57 -12.98 -17.97
N GLY A 9 9.12 -12.68 -19.19
CA GLY A 9 7.77 -12.96 -19.62
C GLY A 9 7.64 -12.88 -21.14
N PHE A 10 6.57 -13.50 -21.68
CA PHE A 10 6.42 -13.67 -23.13
C PHE A 10 6.07 -12.36 -23.87
N PHE A 11 5.65 -11.31 -23.16
CA PHE A 11 5.10 -10.10 -23.81
C PHE A 11 6.12 -9.42 -24.73
N LYS A 12 7.39 -9.37 -24.33
CA LYS A 12 8.45 -8.73 -25.11
C LYS A 12 8.62 -9.34 -26.49
N ASP A 13 8.62 -10.67 -26.54
CA ASP A 13 8.75 -11.41 -27.79
C ASP A 13 7.47 -11.33 -28.62
N TYR A 14 6.31 -11.37 -27.97
CA TYR A 14 5.02 -11.12 -28.60
C TYR A 14 4.96 -9.73 -29.25
N TYR A 15 5.33 -8.66 -28.54
CA TYR A 15 5.38 -7.31 -29.09
C TYR A 15 6.29 -7.22 -30.32
N ARG A 16 7.52 -7.76 -30.21
CA ARG A 16 8.48 -7.76 -31.31
C ARG A 16 7.96 -8.49 -32.55
N ALA A 17 7.29 -9.64 -32.36
CA ALA A 17 6.69 -10.40 -33.45
C ALA A 17 5.60 -9.59 -34.16
N VAL A 18 4.67 -8.98 -33.41
CA VAL A 18 3.61 -8.14 -33.98
C VAL A 18 4.18 -6.93 -34.69
N ARG A 19 5.14 -6.22 -34.08
CA ARG A 19 5.76 -5.04 -34.67
C ARG A 19 6.51 -5.35 -35.95
N LYS A 20 7.22 -6.50 -36.01
CA LYS A 20 7.93 -7.00 -37.20
C LYS A 20 6.97 -7.38 -38.33
N ALA A 21 5.81 -7.95 -38.00
CA ALA A 21 4.78 -8.32 -38.98
C ALA A 21 3.97 -7.11 -39.48
N THR A 22 4.02 -5.98 -38.78
CA THR A 22 3.32 -4.74 -39.18
C THR A 22 4.13 -3.97 -40.20
N SER A 23 3.59 -3.85 -41.42
CA SER A 23 4.22 -3.09 -42.50
C SER A 23 4.31 -1.59 -42.20
N ASN A 24 5.19 -0.87 -42.89
CA ASN A 24 5.31 0.58 -42.77
C ASN A 24 4.01 1.30 -43.13
N ASP A 25 3.27 0.82 -44.14
CA ASP A 25 1.98 1.42 -44.53
C ASP A 25 0.92 1.26 -43.45
N GLN A 26 0.82 0.08 -42.85
CA GLN A 26 -0.05 -0.15 -41.70
C GLN A 26 0.34 0.74 -40.51
N PHE A 27 1.64 0.85 -40.21
CA PHE A 27 2.11 1.71 -39.12
C PHE A 27 1.82 3.19 -39.38
N ASN A 28 1.96 3.66 -40.63
CA ASN A 28 1.61 5.01 -41.05
C ASN A 28 0.09 5.27 -40.99
N GLN A 29 -0.75 4.24 -41.14
CA GLN A 29 -2.20 4.36 -40.88
C GLN A 29 -2.45 4.49 -39.38
N PHE A 30 -1.80 3.65 -38.57
CA PHE A 30 -1.91 3.71 -37.11
C PHE A 30 -1.52 5.08 -36.55
N SER A 31 -0.43 5.67 -37.04
CA SER A 31 0.07 6.97 -36.56
C SER A 31 -0.89 8.13 -36.81
N LYS A 32 -1.88 7.97 -37.71
CA LYS A 32 -2.89 8.99 -38.03
C LYS A 32 -4.15 8.86 -37.18
N LEU A 33 -4.31 7.78 -36.42
CA LEU A 33 -5.47 7.55 -35.55
C LEU A 33 -5.46 8.52 -34.36
N LYS A 34 -6.63 9.04 -34.02
CA LYS A 34 -6.76 10.12 -33.04
C LYS A 34 -7.25 9.61 -31.69
N THR A 35 -8.24 8.72 -31.70
CA THR A 35 -8.86 8.23 -30.47
C THR A 35 -8.20 6.95 -29.98
N ASN A 36 -8.30 6.71 -28.66
CA ASN A 36 -7.81 5.47 -28.08
C ASN A 36 -8.59 4.25 -28.58
N GLU A 37 -9.91 4.34 -28.76
CA GLU A 37 -10.72 3.23 -29.28
C GLU A 37 -10.30 2.84 -30.72
N GLU A 38 -10.07 3.81 -31.61
CA GLU A 38 -9.59 3.54 -32.97
C GLU A 38 -8.24 2.81 -32.96
N ARG A 39 -7.30 3.27 -32.13
CA ARG A 39 -5.98 2.63 -31.98
C ARG A 39 -6.10 1.18 -31.52
N ILE A 40 -6.98 0.90 -30.55
CA ILE A 40 -7.22 -0.46 -30.07
C ILE A 40 -7.84 -1.33 -31.17
N ARG A 41 -8.87 -0.84 -31.87
CA ARG A 41 -9.50 -1.58 -32.98
C ARG A 41 -8.50 -1.89 -34.08
N PHE A 42 -7.65 -0.93 -34.44
CA PHE A 42 -6.60 -1.13 -35.42
C PHE A 42 -5.66 -2.27 -35.00
N CYS A 43 -5.11 -2.21 -33.79
CA CYS A 43 -4.18 -3.23 -33.31
C CYS A 43 -4.85 -4.61 -33.16
N PHE A 44 -6.14 -4.66 -32.81
CA PHE A 44 -6.89 -5.92 -32.74
C PHE A 44 -7.12 -6.54 -34.12
N ASN A 45 -7.17 -5.74 -35.19
CA ASN A 45 -7.35 -6.24 -36.56
C ASN A 45 -6.04 -6.71 -37.22
N LEU A 46 -4.88 -6.55 -36.56
CA LEU A 46 -3.61 -7.08 -37.05
C LEU A 46 -3.57 -8.61 -36.87
N PRO A 47 -3.38 -9.40 -37.93
CA PRO A 47 -3.36 -10.87 -37.81
C PRO A 47 -2.33 -11.37 -36.79
N ALA A 48 -1.12 -10.80 -36.79
CA ALA A 48 -0.06 -11.17 -35.87
C ALA A 48 -0.41 -10.91 -34.39
N ALA A 49 -1.34 -10.00 -34.09
CA ALA A 49 -1.81 -9.76 -32.72
C ALA A 49 -2.68 -10.90 -32.17
N HIS A 50 -2.93 -11.94 -32.97
CA HIS A 50 -3.63 -13.16 -32.57
C HIS A 50 -2.70 -14.38 -32.46
N ASP A 51 -1.43 -14.23 -32.86
CA ASP A 51 -0.39 -15.27 -32.75
C ASP A 51 0.16 -15.36 -31.31
N ILE A 52 -0.76 -15.49 -30.34
CA ILE A 52 -0.47 -15.62 -28.92
C ILE A 52 -1.40 -16.66 -28.29
N ASP A 53 -0.80 -17.67 -27.65
CA ASP A 53 -1.55 -18.74 -26.99
C ASP A 53 -1.99 -18.31 -25.58
N ILE A 54 -3.20 -17.76 -25.49
CA ILE A 54 -3.79 -17.32 -24.22
C ILE A 54 -4.49 -18.48 -23.54
N LYS A 55 -3.73 -19.19 -22.68
CA LYS A 55 -4.22 -20.24 -21.79
C LYS A 55 -4.26 -19.76 -20.35
N THR A 56 -5.40 -19.96 -19.70
CA THR A 56 -5.54 -19.71 -18.27
C THR A 56 -4.87 -20.83 -17.50
N PHE A 57 -3.87 -20.51 -16.68
CA PHE A 57 -3.34 -21.44 -15.69
C PHE A 57 -3.91 -21.07 -14.32
N PHE A 58 -4.63 -22.01 -13.71
CA PHE A 58 -5.37 -21.77 -12.48
C PHE A 58 -4.98 -22.78 -11.39
N LYS A 59 -4.24 -22.33 -10.37
CA LYS A 59 -3.95 -23.12 -9.17
C LYS A 59 -5.16 -23.10 -8.22
N GLY A 60 -6.01 -24.10 -8.36
CA GLY A 60 -7.19 -24.30 -7.52
C GLY A 60 -6.87 -24.75 -6.09
N LYS A 61 -7.94 -25.02 -5.33
CA LYS A 61 -7.89 -25.70 -4.03
C LYS A 61 -7.66 -27.21 -4.22
N SER A 62 -7.06 -27.87 -3.22
CA SER A 62 -6.81 -29.31 -3.22
C SER A 62 -7.14 -29.87 -1.84
N GLU A 63 -8.16 -30.73 -1.80
CA GLU A 63 -8.57 -31.41 -0.57
C GLU A 63 -7.46 -32.32 -0.02
N LYS A 64 -6.78 -33.05 -0.91
CA LYS A 64 -5.64 -33.92 -0.58
C LYS A 64 -4.51 -33.14 0.09
N GLU A 65 -4.04 -32.08 -0.55
CA GLU A 65 -2.97 -31.23 0.00
C GLU A 65 -3.39 -30.59 1.32
N ALA A 66 -4.64 -30.13 1.42
CA ALA A 66 -5.17 -29.56 2.65
C ALA A 66 -5.17 -30.57 3.81
N LEU A 67 -5.58 -31.82 3.53
CA LEU A 67 -5.59 -32.89 4.51
C LEU A 67 -4.16 -33.25 4.96
N GLU A 68 -3.23 -33.39 4.03
CA GLU A 68 -1.81 -33.66 4.31
C GLU A 68 -1.22 -32.58 5.23
N LYS A 69 -1.45 -31.29 4.93
CA LYS A 69 -0.98 -30.17 5.75
C LYS A 69 -1.67 -30.12 7.11
N LYS A 70 -2.98 -30.42 7.17
CA LYS A 70 -3.73 -30.49 8.42
C LYS A 70 -3.17 -31.60 9.34
N GLU A 71 -2.90 -32.80 8.81
CA GLU A 71 -2.36 -33.90 9.61
C GLU A 71 -0.90 -33.65 10.02
N ALA A 72 -0.09 -33.03 9.17
CA ALA A 72 1.25 -32.56 9.56
C ALA A 72 1.16 -31.52 10.70
N GLY A 73 0.22 -30.58 10.61
CA GLY A 73 -0.06 -29.61 11.67
C GLY A 73 -0.51 -30.28 12.98
N ASN A 74 -1.36 -31.31 12.91
CA ASN A 74 -1.79 -32.08 14.07
C ASN A 74 -0.60 -32.73 14.80
N LYS A 75 0.36 -33.30 14.05
CA LYS A 75 1.59 -33.88 14.61
C LYS A 75 2.42 -32.83 15.34
N CYS A 76 2.63 -31.65 14.75
CA CYS A 76 3.37 -30.55 15.37
C CYS A 76 2.66 -30.02 16.62
N PHE A 77 1.34 -29.85 16.55
CA PHE A 77 0.52 -29.39 17.67
C PHE A 77 0.55 -30.37 18.85
N GLY A 78 0.46 -31.68 18.59
CA GLY A 78 0.59 -32.72 19.61
C GLY A 78 1.95 -32.71 20.32
N ARG A 79 3.02 -32.29 19.61
CA ARG A 79 4.37 -32.09 20.16
C ARG A 79 4.54 -30.72 20.84
N LYS A 80 3.47 -29.92 20.99
CA LYS A 80 3.48 -28.54 21.49
C LYS A 80 4.32 -27.56 20.67
N ASN A 81 4.70 -27.92 19.44
CA ASN A 81 5.33 -27.00 18.50
C ASN A 81 4.24 -26.17 17.79
N ASN A 82 3.72 -25.17 18.51
CA ASN A 82 2.57 -24.38 18.05
C ASN A 82 2.91 -23.44 16.89
N VAL A 83 4.16 -22.97 16.76
CA VAL A 83 4.61 -22.10 15.67
C VAL A 83 4.57 -22.85 14.35
N GLU A 84 5.17 -24.03 14.28
CA GLU A 84 5.13 -24.84 13.06
C GLU A 84 3.72 -25.39 12.78
N ALA A 85 2.96 -25.72 13.83
CA ALA A 85 1.55 -26.09 13.69
C ALA A 85 0.73 -24.96 13.05
N LEU A 86 0.92 -23.70 13.47
CA LEU A 86 0.25 -22.54 12.89
C LEU A 86 0.57 -22.39 11.40
N LYS A 87 1.84 -22.55 11.00
CA LYS A 87 2.27 -22.49 9.60
C LYS A 87 1.58 -23.58 8.77
N LEU A 88 1.61 -24.83 9.23
CA LEU A 88 1.01 -25.97 8.53
C LEU A 88 -0.52 -25.88 8.47
N TYR A 89 -1.17 -25.47 9.56
CA TYR A 89 -2.62 -25.23 9.54
C TYR A 89 -2.99 -24.07 8.63
N SER A 90 -2.19 -23.01 8.55
CA SER A 90 -2.41 -21.92 7.59
C SER A 90 -2.32 -22.41 6.15
N GLN A 91 -1.32 -23.23 5.82
CA GLN A 91 -1.24 -23.89 4.51
C GLN A 91 -2.47 -24.77 4.24
N ALA A 92 -2.93 -25.53 5.24
CA ALA A 92 -4.14 -26.35 5.12
C ALA A 92 -5.39 -25.50 4.83
N VAL A 93 -5.59 -24.39 5.55
CA VAL A 93 -6.69 -23.44 5.32
C VAL A 93 -6.62 -22.88 3.89
N VAL A 94 -5.43 -22.48 3.43
CA VAL A 94 -5.24 -21.94 2.07
C VAL A 94 -5.58 -22.97 0.98
N LYS A 95 -5.29 -24.25 1.21
CA LYS A 95 -5.53 -25.32 0.22
C LYS A 95 -6.93 -25.91 0.28
N ALA A 96 -7.62 -25.79 1.42
CA ALA A 96 -8.92 -26.41 1.60
C ALA A 96 -9.98 -25.85 0.64
N PRO A 97 -10.78 -26.71 -0.01
CA PRO A 97 -11.95 -26.28 -0.77
C PRO A 97 -12.91 -25.48 0.12
N VAL A 98 -13.26 -24.26 -0.30
CA VAL A 98 -14.21 -23.42 0.43
C VAL A 98 -15.60 -23.61 -0.19
N PRO A 99 -16.60 -24.07 0.58
CA PRO A 99 -17.97 -24.21 0.09
C PRO A 99 -18.50 -22.91 -0.52
N SER A 100 -19.09 -23.01 -1.71
CA SER A 100 -19.78 -21.89 -2.36
C SER A 100 -20.85 -22.39 -3.34
N GLY A 101 -21.85 -21.56 -3.64
CA GLY A 101 -22.85 -21.84 -4.69
C GLY A 101 -23.65 -23.13 -4.48
N LYS A 102 -23.72 -24.00 -5.50
CA LYS A 102 -24.48 -25.28 -5.44
C LYS A 102 -23.96 -26.23 -4.37
N TYR A 103 -22.67 -26.19 -4.03
CA TYR A 103 -22.08 -27.02 -2.97
C TYR A 103 -22.62 -26.64 -1.58
N TRP A 104 -22.94 -25.35 -1.36
CA TRP A 104 -23.64 -24.89 -0.16
C TRP A 104 -25.04 -25.48 -0.05
N LYS A 105 -25.78 -25.62 -1.16
CA LYS A 105 -27.10 -26.26 -1.19
C LYS A 105 -27.00 -27.77 -0.88
N LEU A 106 -26.04 -28.46 -1.48
CA LEU A 106 -25.79 -29.88 -1.23
C LEU A 106 -25.42 -30.21 0.21
N ILE A 107 -24.64 -29.36 0.90
CA ILE A 107 -24.35 -29.52 2.34
C ILE A 107 -25.61 -29.31 3.20
N LYS A 108 -26.49 -28.40 2.80
CA LYS A 108 -27.76 -28.14 3.51
C LYS A 108 -28.72 -29.32 3.39
N GLU A 109 -28.71 -30.02 2.26
CA GLU A 109 -29.60 -31.15 1.95
C GLU A 109 -29.02 -32.50 2.42
N CYS A 110 -27.70 -32.69 2.32
CA CYS A 110 -27.02 -33.89 2.82
C CYS A 110 -26.50 -33.64 4.24
N ALA A 111 -27.29 -33.99 5.26
CA ALA A 111 -26.86 -34.02 6.66
C ALA A 111 -25.78 -35.08 6.95
N ASP A 112 -24.84 -35.34 6.03
CA ASP A 112 -23.72 -36.27 6.21
C ASP A 112 -22.55 -35.53 6.90
N PRO A 113 -22.20 -35.90 8.14
CA PRO A 113 -21.03 -35.36 8.83
C PRO A 113 -19.71 -35.57 8.07
N ARG A 114 -19.65 -36.53 7.13
CA ARG A 114 -18.48 -36.76 6.27
C ARG A 114 -18.33 -35.71 5.15
N LYS A 115 -19.38 -34.92 4.87
CA LYS A 115 -19.36 -33.78 3.93
C LYS A 115 -19.12 -32.43 4.63
N MET A 116 -18.75 -32.46 5.90
CA MET A 116 -18.33 -31.28 6.66
C MET A 116 -17.12 -30.61 6.03
N THR A 117 -17.07 -29.29 6.14
CA THR A 117 -16.16 -28.48 5.34
C THR A 117 -14.75 -28.60 5.93
N LEU A 118 -13.85 -29.31 5.23
CA LEU A 118 -12.44 -29.44 5.61
C LEU A 118 -11.83 -28.07 5.98
N TYR A 119 -12.27 -27.03 5.26
CA TYR A 119 -11.95 -25.63 5.56
C TYR A 119 -12.27 -25.20 7.01
N ALA A 120 -13.51 -25.43 7.50
CA ALA A 120 -13.86 -25.08 8.88
C ALA A 120 -13.09 -25.90 9.92
N ILE A 121 -12.75 -27.16 9.61
CA ILE A 121 -11.89 -27.99 10.48
C ILE A 121 -10.46 -27.44 10.51
N CYS A 122 -9.90 -27.05 9.37
CA CYS A 122 -8.58 -26.43 9.30
C CYS A 122 -8.52 -25.12 10.10
N LEU A 123 -9.56 -24.28 10.02
CA LEU A 123 -9.68 -23.06 10.83
C LEU A 123 -9.81 -23.36 12.34
N ALA A 124 -10.60 -24.38 12.71
CA ALA A 124 -10.72 -24.83 14.10
C ALA A 124 -9.39 -25.36 14.68
N ASN A 125 -8.57 -26.01 13.86
CA ASN A 125 -7.24 -26.46 14.24
C ASN A 125 -6.26 -25.28 14.33
N ARG A 126 -6.30 -24.36 13.36
CA ARG A 126 -5.47 -23.14 13.36
C ARG A 126 -5.76 -22.26 14.57
N SER A 127 -7.02 -22.04 14.92
CA SER A 127 -7.41 -21.33 16.15
C SER A 127 -6.89 -22.02 17.42
N ALA A 128 -6.68 -23.34 17.41
CA ALA A 128 -6.07 -24.02 18.55
C ALA A 128 -4.60 -23.58 18.71
N ALA A 129 -3.82 -23.57 17.63
CA ALA A 129 -2.44 -23.10 17.64
C ALA A 129 -2.35 -21.62 18.04
N LEU A 130 -3.21 -20.76 17.46
CA LEU A 130 -3.29 -19.33 17.79
C LEU A 130 -3.61 -19.09 19.28
N TYR A 131 -4.53 -19.87 19.85
CA TYR A 131 -4.85 -19.82 21.28
C TYR A 131 -3.60 -20.05 22.15
N HIS A 132 -2.80 -21.07 21.85
CA HIS A 132 -1.60 -21.39 22.63
C HIS A 132 -0.45 -20.40 22.40
N LEU A 133 -0.41 -19.75 21.23
CA LEU A 133 0.53 -18.67 20.93
C LEU A 133 0.09 -17.31 21.48
N ARG A 134 -1.06 -17.24 22.15
CA ARG A 134 -1.68 -16.01 22.67
C ARG A 134 -2.06 -15.00 21.59
N GLU A 135 -2.20 -15.44 20.35
CA GLU A 135 -2.67 -14.64 19.21
C GLU A 135 -4.22 -14.61 19.20
N TYR A 136 -4.80 -14.06 20.27
CA TYR A 136 -6.21 -14.23 20.64
C TYR A 136 -7.19 -13.65 19.62
N HIS A 137 -6.88 -12.49 19.03
CA HIS A 137 -7.70 -11.85 18.00
C HIS A 137 -7.89 -12.74 16.77
N TYR A 138 -6.78 -13.27 16.25
CA TYR A 138 -6.81 -14.19 15.11
C TYR A 138 -7.54 -15.48 15.47
N CYS A 139 -7.41 -15.95 16.71
CA CYS A 139 -8.12 -17.12 17.19
C CYS A 139 -9.64 -16.92 17.17
N VAL A 140 -10.15 -15.78 17.65
CA VAL A 140 -11.59 -15.46 17.61
C VAL A 140 -12.08 -15.39 16.15
N LYS A 141 -11.33 -14.73 15.26
CA LYS A 141 -11.67 -14.67 13.83
C LYS A 141 -11.77 -16.04 13.18
N ASP A 142 -10.81 -16.93 13.45
CA ASP A 142 -10.84 -18.30 12.93
C ASP A 142 -12.02 -19.10 13.48
N ILE A 143 -12.38 -18.90 14.75
CA ILE A 143 -13.56 -19.54 15.36
C ILE A 143 -14.84 -19.08 14.64
N ASP A 144 -14.99 -17.77 14.43
CA ASP A 144 -16.19 -17.21 13.82
C ASP A 144 -16.32 -17.63 12.35
N GLU A 145 -15.25 -17.53 11.57
CA GLU A 145 -15.22 -18.02 10.18
C GLU A 145 -15.51 -19.53 10.12
N ALA A 146 -14.98 -20.35 11.05
CA ALA A 146 -15.28 -21.77 11.09
C ALA A 146 -16.77 -22.03 11.38
N LEU A 147 -17.35 -21.32 12.36
CA LEU A 147 -18.76 -21.47 12.75
C LEU A 147 -19.73 -21.08 11.64
N GLU A 148 -19.38 -20.07 10.83
CA GLU A 148 -20.12 -19.65 9.63
C GLU A 148 -20.05 -20.70 8.50
N HIS A 149 -18.97 -21.47 8.41
CA HIS A 149 -18.74 -22.46 7.34
C HIS A 149 -19.10 -23.90 7.74
N HIS A 150 -20.25 -24.08 8.42
CA HIS A 150 -20.81 -25.40 8.78
C HIS A 150 -19.87 -26.30 9.60
N TYR A 151 -19.17 -25.74 10.58
CA TYR A 151 -18.39 -26.52 11.53
C TYR A 151 -19.25 -27.62 12.23
N PRO A 152 -18.69 -28.80 12.54
CA PRO A 152 -19.44 -29.95 13.04
C PRO A 152 -20.23 -29.64 14.31
N LYS A 153 -21.55 -29.93 14.31
CA LYS A 153 -22.46 -29.59 15.42
C LYS A 153 -21.97 -30.19 16.74
N GLU A 154 -21.53 -31.45 16.71
CA GLU A 154 -20.99 -32.18 17.86
C GLU A 154 -19.66 -31.61 18.39
N LEU A 155 -18.98 -30.77 17.61
CA LEU A 155 -17.72 -30.12 17.99
C LEU A 155 -17.89 -28.63 18.30
N LYS A 156 -19.03 -28.00 17.96
CA LYS A 156 -19.26 -26.55 18.16
C LYS A 156 -19.04 -26.11 19.60
N TYR A 157 -19.41 -26.92 20.58
CA TYR A 157 -19.20 -26.62 21.99
C TYR A 157 -17.70 -26.35 22.31
N LYS A 158 -16.76 -27.04 21.64
CA LYS A 158 -15.32 -26.83 21.82
C LYS A 158 -14.88 -25.44 21.38
N LEU A 159 -15.38 -24.98 20.22
CA LEU A 159 -15.06 -23.66 19.69
C LEU A 159 -15.67 -22.55 20.55
N TYR A 160 -16.95 -22.67 20.90
CA TYR A 160 -17.61 -21.70 21.77
C TYR A 160 -16.96 -21.64 23.16
N LYS A 161 -16.56 -22.77 23.73
CA LYS A 161 -15.82 -22.81 24.99
C LYS A 161 -14.44 -22.16 24.88
N ARG A 162 -13.71 -22.37 23.78
CA ARG A 162 -12.44 -21.68 23.50
C ARG A 162 -12.65 -20.17 23.36
N LYS A 163 -13.64 -19.75 22.56
CA LYS A 163 -14.03 -18.34 22.36
C LYS A 163 -14.39 -17.70 23.69
N ALA A 164 -15.24 -18.34 24.49
CA ALA A 164 -15.64 -17.85 25.80
C ALA A 164 -14.44 -17.64 26.74
N ARG A 165 -13.53 -18.64 26.85
CA ARG A 165 -12.30 -18.51 27.63
C ARG A 165 -11.43 -17.35 27.15
N LEU A 166 -11.28 -17.16 25.84
CA LEU A 166 -10.51 -16.05 25.27
C LEU A 166 -11.13 -14.70 25.65
N LEU A 167 -12.43 -14.55 25.42
CA LEU A 167 -13.18 -13.34 25.76
C LEU A 167 -13.12 -13.05 27.26
N SER A 168 -13.12 -14.08 28.12
CA SER A 168 -12.87 -13.96 29.56
C SER A 168 -11.50 -13.35 29.86
N HIS A 169 -10.44 -13.83 29.19
CA HIS A 169 -9.08 -13.29 29.36
C HIS A 169 -8.95 -11.86 28.84
N MET A 170 -9.66 -11.53 27.75
CA MET A 170 -9.76 -10.17 27.21
C MET A 170 -10.75 -9.28 27.99
N LYS A 171 -11.31 -9.80 29.10
CA LYS A 171 -12.34 -9.15 29.93
C LYS A 171 -13.55 -8.60 29.15
N GLN A 172 -13.88 -9.23 28.02
CA GLN A 172 -15.13 -9.02 27.27
C GLN A 172 -16.21 -9.92 27.87
N HIS A 173 -16.69 -9.56 29.07
CA HIS A 173 -17.49 -10.45 29.89
C HIS A 173 -18.88 -10.76 29.32
N ILE A 174 -19.51 -9.80 28.64
CA ILE A 174 -20.81 -9.99 27.98
C ILE A 174 -20.67 -11.03 26.87
N ASP A 175 -19.72 -10.83 25.96
CA ASP A 175 -19.47 -11.75 24.85
C ASP A 175 -19.00 -13.12 25.35
N ALA A 176 -18.17 -13.15 26.41
CA ALA A 176 -17.72 -14.39 27.04
C ALA A 176 -18.91 -15.19 27.59
N ARG A 177 -19.82 -14.52 28.31
CA ARG A 177 -21.05 -15.14 28.84
C ARG A 177 -21.90 -15.71 27.71
N ASP A 178 -22.11 -14.94 26.65
CA ASP A 178 -22.95 -15.38 25.53
C ASP A 178 -22.29 -16.54 24.77
N ALA A 179 -20.96 -16.53 24.62
CA ALA A 179 -20.21 -17.67 24.11
C ALA A 179 -20.29 -18.91 25.03
N TYR A 180 -20.26 -18.76 26.35
CA TYR A 180 -20.49 -19.88 27.28
C TYR A 180 -21.91 -20.44 27.18
N ARG A 181 -22.93 -19.59 27.01
CA ARG A 181 -24.32 -20.03 26.76
C ARG A 181 -24.42 -20.83 25.46
N GLN A 182 -23.77 -20.37 24.40
CA GLN A 182 -23.69 -21.15 23.16
C GLN A 182 -22.93 -22.47 23.38
N ALA A 183 -21.82 -22.47 24.12
CA ALA A 183 -21.08 -23.69 24.43
C ALA A 183 -21.96 -24.73 25.14
N LEU A 184 -22.76 -24.30 26.12
CA LEU A 184 -23.70 -25.16 26.83
C LEU A 184 -24.77 -25.73 25.87
N LYS A 185 -25.40 -24.87 25.06
CA LYS A 185 -26.40 -25.27 24.05
C LYS A 185 -25.86 -26.33 23.07
N TRP A 186 -24.62 -26.18 22.61
CA TRP A 186 -24.03 -27.11 21.64
C TRP A 186 -23.46 -28.37 22.30
N LEU A 187 -23.28 -28.40 23.62
CA LEU A 187 -22.77 -29.56 24.35
C LEU A 187 -23.74 -30.76 24.29
N ASP A 188 -25.05 -30.49 24.17
CA ASP A 188 -26.09 -31.52 24.02
C ASP A 188 -25.87 -32.42 22.79
N TRP A 189 -25.24 -31.86 21.76
CA TRP A 189 -24.94 -32.56 20.51
C TRP A 189 -23.60 -33.31 20.54
N ALA A 190 -22.83 -33.20 21.62
CA ALA A 190 -21.49 -33.75 21.68
C ALA A 190 -21.50 -35.27 21.85
N LYS A 191 -20.72 -35.96 20.99
CA LYS A 191 -20.48 -37.40 21.06
C LYS A 191 -19.37 -37.69 22.07
N MET A 192 -19.75 -37.92 23.32
CA MET A 192 -18.83 -38.23 24.43
C MET A 192 -19.54 -38.99 25.55
N GLU A 193 -18.75 -39.57 26.46
CA GLU A 193 -19.24 -40.22 27.68
C GLU A 193 -19.95 -39.23 28.62
N ARG A 194 -20.95 -39.75 29.35
CA ARG A 194 -21.81 -38.95 30.25
C ARG A 194 -20.99 -38.18 31.28
N GLU A 195 -19.98 -38.80 31.87
CA GLU A 195 -19.11 -38.20 32.89
C GLU A 195 -18.35 -36.99 32.36
N LYS A 196 -17.72 -37.11 31.17
CA LYS A 196 -17.03 -36.00 30.49
C LYS A 196 -17.99 -34.87 30.12
N ARG A 197 -19.23 -35.20 29.75
CA ARG A 197 -20.27 -34.19 29.48
C ARG A 197 -20.61 -33.40 30.74
N ILE A 198 -20.82 -34.09 31.87
CA ILE A 198 -21.11 -33.46 33.16
C ILE A 198 -19.94 -32.57 33.61
N GLU A 199 -18.70 -33.01 33.42
CA GLU A 199 -17.51 -32.21 33.73
C GLU A 199 -17.50 -30.89 32.95
N HIS A 200 -17.71 -30.95 31.62
CA HIS A 200 -17.79 -29.76 30.79
C HIS A 200 -18.97 -28.85 31.14
N GLN A 201 -20.14 -29.42 31.40
CA GLN A 201 -21.32 -28.68 31.82
C GLN A 201 -21.07 -27.94 33.14
N THR A 202 -20.49 -28.64 34.11
CA THR A 202 -20.15 -28.07 35.43
C THR A 202 -19.13 -26.94 35.29
N ASP A 203 -18.08 -27.11 34.47
CA ASP A 203 -17.12 -26.04 34.17
C ASP A 203 -17.82 -24.81 33.58
N ILE A 204 -18.63 -24.99 32.52
CA ILE A 204 -19.34 -23.88 31.87
C ILE A 204 -20.29 -23.17 32.84
N GLN A 205 -21.04 -23.92 33.66
CA GLN A 205 -21.97 -23.37 34.64
C GLN A 205 -21.26 -22.58 35.75
N LYS A 206 -20.06 -23.00 36.19
CA LYS A 206 -19.23 -22.23 37.13
C LYS A 206 -18.89 -20.86 36.55
N TRP A 207 -18.48 -20.79 35.28
CA TRP A 207 -18.19 -19.53 34.59
C TRP A 207 -19.44 -18.67 34.42
N LEU A 208 -20.58 -19.25 34.01
CA LEU A 208 -21.84 -18.51 33.87
C LEU A 208 -22.30 -17.91 35.20
N LYS A 209 -22.26 -18.68 36.29
CA LYS A 209 -22.59 -18.19 37.64
C LYS A 209 -21.68 -17.04 38.05
N MET A 210 -20.38 -17.15 37.78
CA MET A 210 -19.43 -16.06 38.04
C MET A 210 -19.79 -14.77 37.31
N TYR A 211 -20.29 -14.85 36.07
CA TYR A 211 -20.76 -13.68 35.30
C TYR A 211 -22.15 -13.17 35.71
N GLU A 212 -22.96 -13.99 36.37
CA GLU A 212 -24.26 -13.61 36.91
C GLU A 212 -24.15 -12.93 38.28
N THR A 213 -23.17 -13.35 39.11
CA THR A 213 -22.99 -12.85 40.49
C THR A 213 -21.86 -11.84 40.66
N GLY A 214 -20.96 -11.72 39.69
CA GLY A 214 -19.78 -10.84 39.77
C GLY A 214 -20.08 -9.38 39.40
N LYS A 215 -19.36 -8.42 40.02
CA LYS A 215 -19.24 -7.06 39.46
C LYS A 215 -18.64 -7.19 38.07
N VAL A 216 -19.46 -7.01 37.03
CA VAL A 216 -19.00 -6.92 35.64
C VAL A 216 -17.91 -5.86 35.59
N VAL A 217 -16.66 -6.27 35.41
CA VAL A 217 -15.58 -5.33 35.09
C VAL A 217 -15.94 -4.73 33.74
N LYS A 218 -15.90 -3.39 33.62
CA LYS A 218 -16.09 -2.66 32.37
C LYS A 218 -15.29 -3.39 31.27
N ASN A 219 -15.91 -3.67 30.12
CA ASN A 219 -15.25 -4.32 28.98
C ASN A 219 -13.86 -3.71 28.83
N TRP A 220 -12.83 -4.54 28.98
CA TRP A 220 -11.47 -4.10 28.75
C TRP A 220 -11.25 -4.11 27.25
N ASP A 221 -10.83 -2.97 26.72
CA ASP A 221 -10.27 -2.94 25.38
C ASP A 221 -9.08 -3.90 25.35
N ILE A 222 -9.01 -4.72 24.32
CA ILE A 222 -7.89 -5.64 24.11
C ILE A 222 -6.62 -4.79 24.21
N PRO A 223 -5.69 -5.07 25.14
CA PRO A 223 -4.48 -4.28 25.25
C PRO A 223 -3.72 -4.33 23.93
N GLU A 224 -3.25 -3.17 23.48
CA GLU A 224 -2.62 -2.91 22.19
C GLU A 224 -1.43 -3.86 21.88
N GLY A 225 -0.92 -4.61 22.86
CA GLY A 225 0.18 -5.57 22.68
C GLY A 225 -0.17 -6.94 22.08
N TYR A 226 -1.43 -7.30 21.83
CA TYR A 226 -1.83 -8.64 21.34
C TYR A 226 -2.26 -8.70 19.86
N ILE A 227 -2.33 -7.55 19.21
CA ILE A 227 -2.49 -7.38 17.76
C ILE A 227 -1.44 -6.33 17.47
N GLU A 228 -0.48 -6.55 16.57
CA GLU A 228 0.28 -5.40 16.05
C GLU A 228 -0.76 -4.48 15.40
N PRO A 229 -1.14 -3.36 16.04
CA PRO A 229 -2.18 -2.53 15.48
C PRO A 229 -1.62 -2.02 14.15
N ALA A 230 -2.50 -1.88 13.16
CA ALA A 230 -2.09 -1.17 11.98
C ALA A 230 -1.57 0.22 12.42
N PRO A 231 -0.55 0.76 11.74
CA PRO A 231 -0.05 2.09 12.03
C PRO A 231 -1.22 3.07 12.21
N ILE A 232 -1.19 3.82 13.30
CA ILE A 232 -2.25 4.80 13.59
C ILE A 232 -2.21 5.84 12.48
N ILE A 233 -3.38 6.16 11.93
CA ILE A 233 -3.51 7.27 10.99
C ILE A 233 -3.64 8.54 11.83
N PRO A 234 -2.63 9.42 11.82
CA PRO A 234 -2.68 10.63 12.63
C PRO A 234 -3.64 11.65 12.04
N ASP A 235 -4.11 12.57 12.87
CA ASP A 235 -4.92 13.70 12.42
C ASP A 235 -4.09 14.64 11.54
N LEU A 236 -4.75 15.22 10.52
CA LEU A 236 -4.17 16.24 9.67
C LEU A 236 -3.86 17.51 10.51
N ALA A 237 -2.72 18.15 10.26
CA ALA A 237 -2.38 19.40 10.92
C ALA A 237 -3.48 20.46 10.67
N GLU A 238 -3.98 21.12 11.71
CA GLU A 238 -5.13 22.06 11.64
C GLU A 238 -6.44 21.46 11.09
N GLY A 239 -6.52 20.13 11.01
CA GLY A 239 -7.66 19.39 10.46
C GLY A 239 -7.70 19.36 8.94
N SER A 240 -8.77 18.75 8.43
CA SER A 240 -9.00 18.52 7.00
C SER A 240 -9.40 19.81 6.27
N SER A 241 -8.87 20.01 5.05
CA SER A 241 -9.25 21.07 4.14
C SER A 241 -10.64 20.82 3.55
N GLU A 242 -11.49 21.84 3.54
CA GLU A 242 -12.85 21.75 2.97
C GLU A 242 -12.83 21.42 1.47
N ARG A 243 -11.85 21.96 0.74
CA ARG A 243 -11.72 21.77 -0.71
C ARG A 243 -10.96 20.48 -1.05
N PHE A 244 -10.00 20.07 -0.23
CA PHE A 244 -9.21 18.85 -0.43
C PHE A 244 -9.23 18.01 0.85
N PRO A 245 -10.26 17.18 1.07
CA PRO A 245 -10.45 16.49 2.35
C PRO A 245 -9.27 15.61 2.81
N SER A 246 -8.46 15.13 1.87
CA SER A 246 -7.25 14.37 2.15
C SER A 246 -6.04 15.21 2.59
N LEU A 247 -6.14 16.54 2.57
CA LEU A 247 -5.05 17.47 2.91
C LEU A 247 -5.35 18.26 4.18
N SER A 248 -4.30 18.63 4.88
CA SER A 248 -4.32 19.63 5.95
C SER A 248 -4.86 20.97 5.44
N LYS A 249 -5.54 21.75 6.29
CA LYS A 249 -5.89 23.15 5.99
C LYS A 249 -4.68 24.03 5.66
N LYS A 250 -3.49 23.64 6.10
CA LYS A 250 -2.23 24.32 5.77
C LYS A 250 -1.80 24.13 4.32
N VAL A 251 -2.46 23.27 3.54
CA VAL A 251 -2.14 23.01 2.12
C VAL A 251 -3.34 23.30 1.22
N ASP A 252 -3.07 24.00 0.13
CA ASP A 252 -4.01 24.23 -0.96
C ASP A 252 -3.39 23.77 -2.29
N VAL A 253 -4.20 23.68 -3.35
CA VAL A 253 -3.72 23.39 -4.71
C VAL A 253 -4.08 24.53 -5.64
N LYS A 254 -3.07 24.99 -6.38
CA LYS A 254 -3.18 26.05 -7.39
C LYS A 254 -2.79 25.54 -8.76
N TYR A 255 -3.03 26.37 -9.77
CA TYR A 255 -2.65 26.12 -11.14
C TYR A 255 -1.84 27.30 -11.70
N ASP A 256 -0.77 27.00 -12.43
CA ASP A 256 -0.13 27.95 -13.34
C ASP A 256 0.31 27.27 -14.65
N ASN A 257 0.66 28.07 -15.65
CA ASN A 257 1.00 27.56 -16.99
C ASN A 257 2.39 26.89 -17.07
N ASN A 258 3.25 27.07 -16.07
CA ASN A 258 4.62 26.56 -16.11
C ASN A 258 4.71 25.14 -15.54
N GLN A 259 3.99 24.87 -14.45
CA GLN A 259 4.06 23.59 -13.72
C GLN A 259 2.70 22.88 -13.60
N GLY A 260 1.64 23.43 -14.19
CA GLY A 260 0.29 22.88 -14.11
C GLY A 260 -0.29 23.04 -12.72
N ARG A 261 -0.96 21.99 -12.22
CA ARG A 261 -1.45 21.93 -10.84
C ARG A 261 -0.28 21.70 -9.88
N TYR A 262 -0.29 22.36 -8.73
CA TYR A 262 0.73 22.18 -7.72
C TYR A 262 0.19 22.46 -6.31
N ALA A 263 0.66 21.68 -5.33
CA ALA A 263 0.41 21.93 -3.92
C ALA A 263 1.22 23.13 -3.39
N VAL A 264 0.57 23.97 -2.60
CA VAL A 264 1.13 25.20 -2.03
C VAL A 264 0.76 25.32 -0.56
N ALA A 265 1.68 25.86 0.24
CA ALA A 265 1.44 26.13 1.64
C ALA A 265 0.46 27.30 1.79
N ALA A 266 -0.74 27.05 2.31
CA ALA A 266 -1.72 28.07 2.66
C ALA A 266 -1.33 28.82 3.94
N GLU A 267 -0.58 28.14 4.81
CA GLU A 267 -0.01 28.62 6.07
C GLU A 267 1.41 28.05 6.25
N ASP A 268 2.15 28.51 7.26
CA ASP A 268 3.46 27.92 7.57
C ASP A 268 3.27 26.47 8.03
N ILE A 269 4.05 25.56 7.43
CA ILE A 269 4.07 24.13 7.74
C ILE A 269 5.40 23.83 8.44
N GLU A 270 5.32 23.19 9.60
CA GLU A 270 6.48 22.85 10.43
C GLU A 270 6.83 21.36 10.30
N PRO A 271 8.11 20.95 10.50
CA PRO A 271 8.46 19.54 10.61
C PRO A 271 7.60 18.85 11.67
N GLY A 272 7.03 17.68 11.34
CA GLY A 272 6.05 16.98 12.17
C GLY A 272 4.61 17.12 11.72
N ASP A 273 4.25 18.22 11.03
CA ASP A 273 2.89 18.41 10.53
C ASP A 273 2.49 17.29 9.57
N VAL A 274 1.33 16.69 9.79
CA VAL A 274 0.72 15.73 8.88
C VAL A 274 0.05 16.50 7.74
N ILE A 275 0.63 16.39 6.54
CA ILE A 275 0.26 17.16 5.36
C ILE A 275 -0.92 16.51 4.63
N ALA A 276 -0.83 15.19 4.39
CA ALA A 276 -1.85 14.46 3.65
C ALA A 276 -2.10 13.07 4.25
N THR A 277 -3.37 12.65 4.22
CA THR A 277 -3.77 11.26 4.45
C THR A 277 -4.79 10.83 3.40
N GLU A 278 -4.52 9.74 2.69
CA GLU A 278 -5.36 9.34 1.56
C GLU A 278 -5.41 7.83 1.37
N LYS A 279 -6.62 7.29 1.21
CA LYS A 279 -6.80 5.90 0.77
C LYS A 279 -6.58 5.81 -0.74
N PRO A 280 -5.95 4.75 -1.25
CA PRO A 280 -5.69 4.64 -2.66
C PRO A 280 -6.99 4.42 -3.42
N PHE A 281 -7.11 5.04 -4.59
CA PHE A 281 -8.20 4.75 -5.53
C PHE A 281 -8.08 3.30 -6.06
N ALA A 282 -6.85 2.88 -6.32
CA ALA A 282 -6.48 1.49 -6.59
C ALA A 282 -5.07 1.21 -6.08
N ALA A 283 -4.83 -0.04 -5.69
CA ALA A 283 -3.53 -0.53 -5.27
C ALA A 283 -3.32 -1.98 -5.76
N VAL A 284 -2.08 -2.30 -6.11
CA VAL A 284 -1.64 -3.64 -6.54
C VAL A 284 -0.39 -4.05 -5.79
N LEU A 285 -0.45 -5.23 -5.16
CA LEU A 285 0.65 -5.79 -4.38
C LEU A 285 1.69 -6.42 -5.33
N LEU A 286 2.97 -6.30 -5.00
CA LEU A 286 4.04 -7.04 -5.66
C LEU A 286 3.84 -8.55 -5.44
N ARG A 287 4.22 -9.35 -6.43
CA ARG A 287 4.00 -10.81 -6.40
C ARG A 287 4.81 -11.49 -5.32
N GLU A 288 5.98 -10.93 -5.03
CA GLU A 288 6.92 -11.35 -4.00
C GLU A 288 6.29 -11.30 -2.60
N GLU A 289 5.34 -10.39 -2.39
CA GLU A 289 4.62 -10.22 -1.12
C GLU A 289 3.32 -11.04 -1.04
N TYR A 290 2.98 -11.81 -2.09
CA TYR A 290 1.82 -12.70 -2.06
C TYR A 290 2.02 -13.78 -1.01
N GLY A 291 1.00 -13.98 -0.18
CA GLY A 291 1.07 -14.95 0.91
C GLY A 291 1.49 -14.35 2.25
N ASN A 292 2.17 -13.22 2.23
CA ASN A 292 2.61 -12.49 3.42
C ASN A 292 1.68 -11.33 3.76
N HIS A 293 1.16 -10.63 2.75
CA HIS A 293 0.30 -9.45 2.92
C HIS A 293 -1.07 -9.65 2.30
N CYS A 294 -2.03 -8.89 2.82
CA CYS A 294 -3.39 -8.84 2.31
C CYS A 294 -3.42 -8.22 0.92
N GLN A 295 -4.06 -8.89 -0.03
CA GLN A 295 -4.17 -8.44 -1.42
C GLN A 295 -5.01 -7.17 -1.63
N LYS A 296 -5.79 -6.77 -0.63
CA LYS A 296 -6.63 -5.55 -0.68
C LYS A 296 -5.99 -4.36 0.03
N CYS A 297 -5.49 -4.57 1.25
CA CYS A 297 -5.07 -3.49 2.14
C CYS A 297 -3.58 -3.51 2.51
N PHE A 298 -2.83 -4.49 2.00
CA PHE A 298 -1.39 -4.67 2.21
C PHE A 298 -0.98 -4.84 3.69
N LYS A 299 -1.91 -5.07 4.62
CA LYS A 299 -1.54 -5.45 5.99
C LYS A 299 -0.95 -6.85 6.00
N VAL A 300 0.10 -7.06 6.80
CA VAL A 300 0.71 -8.39 7.03
C VAL A 300 -0.36 -9.36 7.56
N THR A 301 -0.33 -10.60 7.07
CA THR A 301 -1.31 -11.63 7.43
C THR A 301 -0.67 -12.74 8.28
N LYS A 302 -0.92 -12.74 9.60
CA LYS A 302 -0.52 -13.84 10.49
C LYS A 302 -1.43 -15.07 10.39
N ALA A 303 -2.74 -14.85 10.21
CA ALA A 303 -3.74 -15.89 10.01
C ALA A 303 -4.59 -15.56 8.76
N PRO A 304 -4.07 -15.85 7.55
CA PRO A 304 -4.71 -15.41 6.31
C PRO A 304 -6.06 -16.08 6.08
N ILE A 305 -7.00 -15.31 5.51
CA ILE A 305 -8.26 -15.77 4.95
C ILE A 305 -8.07 -15.90 3.44
N PRO A 306 -8.14 -17.11 2.86
CA PRO A 306 -7.84 -17.29 1.45
C PRO A 306 -9.03 -16.93 0.55
N CYS A 307 -8.73 -16.66 -0.73
CA CYS A 307 -9.73 -16.71 -1.78
C CYS A 307 -10.50 -18.05 -1.75
N LYS A 308 -11.79 -18.03 -2.09
CA LYS A 308 -12.63 -19.24 -2.11
C LYS A 308 -12.29 -20.19 -3.26
N LYS A 309 -11.70 -19.68 -4.35
CA LYS A 309 -11.42 -20.44 -5.59
C LYS A 309 -9.95 -20.81 -5.76
N CYS A 310 -9.04 -19.83 -5.72
CA CYS A 310 -7.61 -20.06 -5.93
C CYS A 310 -6.85 -20.26 -4.61
N SER A 311 -5.63 -20.77 -4.72
CA SER A 311 -4.69 -20.88 -3.59
C SER A 311 -3.65 -19.75 -3.53
N ASN A 312 -3.69 -18.79 -4.46
CA ASN A 312 -2.63 -17.78 -4.64
C ASN A 312 -2.87 -16.46 -3.89
N VAL A 313 -4.14 -16.14 -3.59
CA VAL A 313 -4.54 -14.82 -3.06
C VAL A 313 -5.10 -14.96 -1.66
N LEU A 314 -4.52 -14.17 -0.74
CA LEU A 314 -4.85 -14.13 0.68
C LEU A 314 -5.33 -12.75 1.10
N PHE A 315 -6.16 -12.72 2.13
CA PHE A 315 -6.71 -11.52 2.75
C PHE A 315 -6.48 -11.56 4.26
N CYS A 316 -6.41 -10.41 4.91
CA CYS A 316 -6.31 -10.32 6.37
C CYS A 316 -7.64 -10.59 7.08
N SER A 317 -8.77 -10.53 6.36
CA SER A 317 -10.11 -10.69 6.94
C SER A 317 -11.15 -11.09 5.89
N ALA A 318 -12.33 -11.50 6.36
CA ALA A 318 -13.46 -11.85 5.50
C ALA A 318 -14.00 -10.61 4.75
N GLU A 319 -13.97 -9.43 5.36
CA GLU A 319 -14.40 -8.16 4.77
C GLU A 319 -13.49 -7.79 3.60
N CYS A 320 -12.15 -7.81 3.80
CA CYS A 320 -11.20 -7.57 2.71
C CYS A 320 -11.38 -8.56 1.55
N ARG A 321 -11.72 -9.82 1.82
CA ARG A 321 -12.04 -10.82 0.79
C ARG A 321 -13.33 -10.48 0.03
N GLN A 322 -14.36 -9.99 0.73
CA GLN A 322 -15.66 -9.65 0.14
C GLN A 322 -15.60 -8.36 -0.69
N GLU A 323 -14.89 -7.34 -0.22
CA GLU A 323 -14.70 -6.04 -0.91
C GLU A 323 -13.74 -6.10 -2.11
N SER A 324 -13.16 -7.27 -2.38
CA SER A 324 -12.20 -7.49 -3.47
C SER A 324 -12.88 -7.95 -4.76
N PHE A 325 -13.83 -7.16 -5.26
CA PHE A 325 -14.53 -7.44 -6.52
C PHE A 325 -13.56 -7.70 -7.68
N PHE A 326 -12.47 -6.91 -7.77
CA PHE A 326 -11.40 -7.08 -8.75
C PHE A 326 -10.92 -8.53 -8.86
N HIS A 327 -10.82 -9.23 -7.72
CA HIS A 327 -10.28 -10.57 -7.70
C HIS A 327 -11.26 -11.56 -8.33
N THR A 328 -12.56 -11.29 -8.32
CA THR A 328 -13.53 -12.16 -9.00
C THR A 328 -13.27 -12.25 -10.50
N ILE A 329 -12.78 -11.16 -11.09
CA ILE A 329 -12.40 -11.04 -12.51
C ILE A 329 -10.98 -11.53 -12.73
N GLU A 330 -10.03 -11.11 -11.90
CA GLU A 330 -8.61 -11.43 -12.08
C GLU A 330 -8.21 -12.86 -11.68
N CYS A 331 -8.92 -13.47 -10.73
CA CYS A 331 -8.59 -14.80 -10.19
C CYS A 331 -8.27 -15.87 -11.24
N PRO A 332 -9.07 -16.08 -12.31
CA PRO A 332 -8.77 -17.08 -13.34
C PRO A 332 -7.58 -16.74 -14.25
N ILE A 333 -7.13 -15.48 -14.30
CA ILE A 333 -6.11 -14.99 -15.24
C ILE A 333 -4.85 -14.46 -14.56
N LEU A 334 -4.78 -14.46 -13.22
CA LEU A 334 -3.68 -13.85 -12.47
C LEU A 334 -2.29 -14.41 -12.81
N ASP A 335 -2.18 -15.73 -12.97
CA ASP A 335 -0.91 -16.38 -13.35
C ASP A 335 -0.55 -16.10 -14.81
N LEU A 336 -1.54 -15.95 -15.71
CA LEU A 336 -1.32 -15.52 -17.09
C LEU A 336 -0.78 -14.08 -17.14
N LEU A 337 -1.41 -13.16 -16.40
CA LEU A 337 -0.97 -11.77 -16.30
C LEU A 337 0.47 -11.69 -15.78
N THR A 338 0.81 -12.47 -14.76
CA THR A 338 2.20 -12.52 -14.27
C THR A 338 3.15 -13.10 -15.30
N GLY A 339 2.79 -14.23 -15.93
CA GLY A 339 3.62 -14.89 -16.93
C GLY A 339 3.90 -14.04 -18.17
N SER A 340 3.12 -12.98 -18.40
CA SER A 340 3.38 -12.01 -19.47
C SER A 340 4.64 -11.18 -19.25
N GLY A 341 5.10 -11.01 -18.00
CA GLY A 341 6.19 -10.09 -17.66
C GLY A 341 5.77 -8.62 -17.63
N MET A 342 4.46 -8.33 -17.64
CA MET A 342 3.94 -6.97 -17.53
C MET A 342 4.35 -6.32 -16.19
N SER A 343 4.62 -5.01 -16.24
CA SER A 343 5.05 -4.23 -15.09
C SER A 343 3.95 -4.03 -14.05
N ILE A 344 4.32 -3.61 -12.85
CA ILE A 344 3.38 -3.23 -11.79
C ILE A 344 2.40 -2.12 -12.22
N ASN A 345 2.83 -1.20 -13.09
CA ASN A 345 1.97 -0.17 -13.66
C ASN A 345 0.90 -0.75 -14.57
N CYS A 346 1.23 -1.79 -15.34
CA CYS A 346 0.26 -2.52 -16.14
C CYS A 346 -0.76 -3.24 -15.25
N PHE A 347 -0.33 -3.85 -14.13
CA PHE A 347 -1.25 -4.41 -13.13
C PHE A 347 -2.16 -3.34 -12.53
N LEU A 348 -1.62 -2.16 -12.20
CA LEU A 348 -2.40 -1.06 -11.63
C LEU A 348 -3.45 -0.52 -12.62
N ALA A 349 -3.07 -0.32 -13.89
CA ALA A 349 -4.00 0.10 -14.94
C ALA A 349 -5.10 -0.96 -15.16
N PHE A 350 -4.74 -2.25 -15.11
CA PHE A 350 -5.72 -3.33 -15.18
C PHE A 350 -6.68 -3.30 -13.98
N ARG A 351 -6.14 -3.08 -12.77
CA ARG A 351 -6.91 -2.98 -11.52
C ARG A 351 -7.92 -1.84 -11.53
N LEU A 352 -7.56 -0.70 -12.13
CA LEU A 352 -8.47 0.45 -12.29
C LEU A 352 -9.73 0.10 -13.08
N VAL A 353 -9.65 -0.86 -14.02
CA VAL A 353 -10.80 -1.41 -14.73
C VAL A 353 -11.49 -2.53 -13.95
N THR A 354 -10.74 -3.54 -13.50
CA THR A 354 -11.34 -4.76 -12.93
C THR A 354 -12.02 -4.56 -11.59
N GLN A 355 -11.68 -3.50 -10.85
CA GLN A 355 -12.34 -3.21 -9.57
C GLN A 355 -13.77 -2.70 -9.70
N TYR A 356 -14.22 -2.36 -10.91
CA TYR A 356 -15.60 -2.00 -11.23
C TYR A 356 -16.21 -2.93 -12.28
N PRO A 357 -17.52 -3.21 -12.22
CA PRO A 357 -18.20 -3.96 -13.28
C PRO A 357 -18.24 -3.15 -14.59
N LEU A 358 -18.39 -3.82 -15.73
CA LEU A 358 -18.49 -3.16 -17.04
C LEU A 358 -19.59 -2.08 -17.08
N SER A 359 -20.73 -2.31 -16.43
CA SER A 359 -21.85 -1.37 -16.39
C SER A 359 -21.46 0.01 -15.84
N PHE A 360 -20.60 0.04 -14.81
CA PHE A 360 -20.10 1.30 -14.24
C PHE A 360 -19.45 2.20 -15.29
N PHE A 361 -18.61 1.62 -16.17
CA PHE A 361 -17.93 2.38 -17.21
C PHE A 361 -18.86 2.78 -18.35
N LEU A 362 -19.85 1.93 -18.68
CA LEU A 362 -20.84 2.25 -19.71
C LEU A 362 -21.72 3.42 -19.27
N ASP A 363 -22.14 3.45 -18.00
CA ASP A 363 -22.94 4.54 -17.42
C ASP A 363 -22.15 5.86 -17.34
N LEU A 364 -20.83 5.78 -17.19
CA LEU A 364 -19.96 6.95 -17.10
C LEU A 364 -19.49 7.47 -18.47
N LYS A 365 -19.69 6.70 -19.55
CA LYS A 365 -19.06 6.94 -20.86
C LYS A 365 -19.21 8.37 -21.37
N ASP A 366 -20.41 8.94 -21.24
CA ASP A 366 -20.72 10.29 -21.75
C ASP A 366 -20.09 11.42 -20.90
N GLN A 367 -19.64 11.12 -19.68
CA GLN A 367 -18.98 12.06 -18.78
C GLN A 367 -17.45 12.05 -18.95
N LEU A 368 -16.89 11.10 -19.70
CA LEU A 368 -15.43 10.93 -19.87
C LEU A 368 -14.86 11.88 -20.93
N VAL A 369 -15.12 13.17 -20.76
CA VAL A 369 -14.62 14.25 -21.60
C VAL A 369 -13.36 14.86 -20.97
N GLU A 370 -12.51 15.50 -21.79
CA GLU A 370 -11.39 16.29 -21.25
C GLU A 370 -11.92 17.54 -20.56
N GLU A 371 -11.29 17.91 -19.45
CA GLU A 371 -11.57 19.13 -18.70
C GLU A 371 -10.35 20.05 -18.70
N ASP A 372 -10.56 21.37 -18.63
CA ASP A 372 -9.46 22.32 -18.41
C ASP A 372 -8.97 22.20 -16.95
N PRO A 373 -7.72 21.77 -16.71
CA PRO A 373 -7.15 21.68 -15.37
C PRO A 373 -7.17 23.02 -14.62
N LYS A 374 -7.10 24.15 -15.33
CA LYS A 374 -7.15 25.49 -14.74
C LYS A 374 -8.53 25.81 -14.20
N GLU A 375 -9.57 25.57 -14.98
CA GLU A 375 -10.96 25.84 -14.57
C GLU A 375 -11.36 24.92 -13.42
N THR A 376 -11.07 23.63 -13.54
CA THR A 376 -11.37 22.62 -12.51
C THR A 376 -10.64 22.88 -11.21
N THR A 377 -9.39 23.36 -11.27
CA THR A 377 -8.68 23.76 -10.05
C THR A 377 -9.32 25.01 -9.45
N ASN A 378 -9.67 26.01 -10.25
CA ASN A 378 -10.15 27.30 -9.72
C ASN A 378 -11.64 27.34 -9.34
N ASN A 379 -12.44 26.33 -9.71
CA ASN A 379 -13.89 26.31 -9.46
C ASN A 379 -14.28 26.12 -7.97
N LYS A 380 -13.30 25.96 -7.07
CA LYS A 380 -13.47 25.78 -5.61
C LYS A 380 -14.40 24.62 -5.20
N GLN A 381 -14.69 23.68 -6.09
CA GLN A 381 -15.42 22.47 -5.72
C GLN A 381 -14.57 21.54 -4.85
N VAL A 382 -15.24 20.74 -4.03
CA VAL A 382 -14.57 19.70 -3.24
C VAL A 382 -13.94 18.67 -4.18
N TYR A 383 -12.65 18.44 -4.01
CA TYR A 383 -11.88 17.41 -4.70
C TYR A 383 -11.99 16.11 -3.92
N ASP A 384 -13.05 15.35 -4.20
CA ASP A 384 -13.26 14.03 -3.60
C ASP A 384 -12.29 13.00 -4.25
N PRO A 385 -11.33 12.44 -3.50
CA PRO A 385 -10.40 11.46 -4.05
C PRO A 385 -11.05 10.13 -4.46
N THR A 386 -12.32 9.91 -4.10
CA THR A 386 -13.09 8.71 -4.48
C THR A 386 -13.89 8.90 -5.78
N ASP A 387 -14.00 10.14 -6.27
CA ASP A 387 -14.61 10.46 -7.56
C ASP A 387 -13.68 10.00 -8.70
N PHE A 388 -14.21 9.14 -9.56
CA PHE A 388 -13.47 8.56 -10.68
C PHE A 388 -12.98 9.62 -11.67
N LEU A 389 -13.70 10.73 -11.85
CA LEU A 389 -13.27 11.78 -12.77
C LEU A 389 -11.95 12.43 -12.32
N ARG A 390 -11.72 12.56 -11.01
CA ARG A 390 -10.45 13.08 -10.46
C ARG A 390 -9.26 12.22 -10.87
N LEU A 391 -9.43 10.90 -10.90
CA LEU A 391 -8.45 9.97 -11.46
C LEU A 391 -8.31 10.15 -12.99
N TYR A 392 -9.42 10.19 -13.73
CA TYR A 392 -9.44 10.23 -15.19
C TYR A 392 -8.76 11.48 -15.78
N HIS A 393 -8.81 12.60 -15.06
CA HIS A 393 -8.20 13.88 -15.43
C HIS A 393 -6.81 14.11 -14.83
N LEU A 394 -6.17 13.07 -14.27
CA LEU A 394 -4.75 13.15 -13.93
C LEU A 394 -3.88 13.30 -15.19
N VAL A 395 -2.70 13.89 -15.00
CA VAL A 395 -1.76 14.17 -16.09
C VAL A 395 -1.32 12.87 -16.76
N HIS A 396 -1.41 12.81 -18.09
CA HIS A 396 -1.12 11.58 -18.84
C HIS A 396 -0.28 11.83 -20.12
N HIS A 397 -0.01 13.10 -20.43
CA HIS A 397 0.81 13.59 -21.55
C HIS A 397 0.52 12.88 -22.89
N ALA A 398 -0.75 12.73 -23.27
CA ALA A 398 -1.11 12.06 -24.53
C ALA A 398 -0.47 12.75 -25.76
N GLU A 399 -0.47 14.08 -25.78
CA GLU A 399 0.03 14.90 -26.91
C GLU A 399 1.55 14.80 -27.12
N SER A 400 2.30 14.40 -26.09
CA SER A 400 3.77 14.30 -26.15
C SER A 400 4.25 12.89 -26.53
N ARG A 401 3.33 11.96 -26.79
CA ARG A 401 3.66 10.55 -27.08
C ARG A 401 3.90 10.31 -28.55
N THR A 402 4.90 9.48 -28.84
CA THR A 402 5.18 9.03 -30.20
C THR A 402 4.22 7.93 -30.64
N PRO A 403 3.99 7.76 -31.95
CA PRO A 403 3.24 6.62 -32.47
C PRO A 403 3.78 5.25 -32.01
N GLU A 404 5.10 5.13 -31.85
CA GLU A 404 5.73 3.87 -31.39
C GLU A 404 5.38 3.56 -29.92
N ASP A 405 5.36 4.56 -29.02
CA ASP A 405 4.90 4.38 -27.63
C ASP A 405 3.42 3.96 -27.59
N PHE A 406 2.57 4.62 -28.39
CA PHE A 406 1.17 4.25 -28.52
C PHE A 406 1.00 2.82 -29.02
N PHE A 407 1.73 2.44 -30.07
CA PHE A 407 1.62 1.10 -30.66
C PHE A 407 2.00 0.03 -29.64
N HIS A 408 3.13 0.19 -28.95
CA HIS A 408 3.58 -0.72 -27.89
C HIS A 408 2.55 -0.90 -26.78
N ARG A 409 1.96 0.20 -26.29
CA ARG A 409 0.87 0.15 -25.30
C ARG A 409 -0.37 -0.54 -25.82
N CYS A 410 -0.76 -0.24 -27.06
CA CYS A 410 -1.94 -0.87 -27.67
C CYS A 410 -1.78 -2.39 -27.78
N ILE A 411 -0.59 -2.91 -28.10
CA ILE A 411 -0.36 -4.36 -28.10
C ILE A 411 -0.46 -4.97 -26.70
N MET A 412 0.02 -4.30 -25.65
CA MET A 412 -0.23 -4.70 -24.26
C MET A 412 -1.72 -4.71 -23.94
N ILE A 413 -2.47 -3.70 -24.39
CA ILE A 413 -3.92 -3.64 -24.20
C ILE A 413 -4.65 -4.76 -24.96
N VAL A 414 -4.25 -5.09 -26.18
CA VAL A 414 -4.81 -6.24 -26.92
C VAL A 414 -4.65 -7.52 -26.10
N PHE A 415 -3.47 -7.75 -25.51
CA PHE A 415 -3.25 -8.87 -24.59
C PHE A 415 -4.18 -8.80 -23.36
N MET A 416 -4.25 -7.66 -22.67
CA MET A 416 -5.12 -7.48 -21.49
C MET A 416 -6.61 -7.70 -21.81
N VAL A 417 -7.10 -7.17 -22.93
CA VAL A 417 -8.49 -7.36 -23.39
C VAL A 417 -8.74 -8.82 -23.72
N LYS A 418 -7.83 -9.49 -24.43
CA LYS A 418 -7.95 -10.95 -24.67
C LYS A 418 -7.93 -11.75 -23.37
N ALA A 419 -7.16 -11.34 -22.37
CA ALA A 419 -7.18 -11.96 -21.03
C ALA A 419 -8.54 -11.74 -20.34
N LEU A 420 -9.09 -10.51 -20.36
CA LEU A 420 -10.44 -10.21 -19.83
C LEU A 420 -11.53 -11.03 -20.50
N LYS A 421 -11.43 -11.30 -21.81
CA LYS A 421 -12.37 -12.18 -22.55
C LYS A 421 -12.35 -13.64 -22.07
N LYS A 422 -11.32 -14.09 -21.35
CA LYS A 422 -11.30 -15.40 -20.66
C LYS A 422 -12.02 -15.38 -19.32
N THR A 423 -12.56 -14.24 -18.92
CA THR A 423 -13.32 -14.03 -17.68
C THR A 423 -14.78 -13.73 -17.98
N LYS A 424 -15.57 -13.44 -16.95
CA LYS A 424 -16.97 -13.02 -17.08
C LYS A 424 -17.14 -11.51 -17.26
N TYR A 425 -16.05 -10.75 -17.43
CA TYR A 425 -16.10 -9.29 -17.45
C TYR A 425 -16.99 -8.70 -18.55
N PHE A 426 -16.97 -9.32 -19.73
CA PHE A 426 -17.77 -8.89 -20.90
C PHE A 426 -19.03 -9.75 -21.13
N GLU A 427 -19.48 -10.53 -20.14
CA GLU A 427 -20.64 -11.43 -20.30
C GLU A 427 -21.87 -10.64 -20.77
N GLY A 428 -22.43 -11.02 -21.92
CA GLY A 428 -23.60 -10.38 -22.53
C GLY A 428 -23.33 -9.13 -23.38
N LYS A 429 -22.10 -8.59 -23.41
CA LYS A 429 -21.73 -7.39 -24.19
C LYS A 429 -20.44 -7.56 -25.02
N GLY A 430 -19.71 -8.65 -24.84
CA GLY A 430 -18.48 -8.97 -25.57
C GLY A 430 -18.72 -9.67 -26.92
N SER A 431 -17.65 -9.77 -27.71
CA SER A 431 -17.64 -10.54 -28.94
C SER A 431 -17.59 -12.04 -28.66
N ALA A 432 -18.35 -12.83 -29.42
CA ALA A 432 -18.32 -14.30 -29.34
C ALA A 432 -16.99 -14.91 -29.86
N SER A 433 -16.27 -14.20 -30.76
CA SER A 433 -14.99 -14.63 -31.31
C SER A 433 -13.84 -13.99 -30.54
N SER A 434 -12.78 -14.75 -30.25
CA SER A 434 -11.56 -14.25 -29.59
C SER A 434 -10.80 -13.19 -30.39
N ASP A 435 -10.99 -13.19 -31.70
CA ASP A 435 -10.20 -12.40 -32.66
C ASP A 435 -10.98 -11.20 -33.20
N LYS A 436 -12.27 -11.10 -32.87
CA LYS A 436 -13.08 -9.90 -33.10
C LYS A 436 -13.21 -9.09 -31.83
N ILE A 437 -13.34 -7.77 -31.98
CA ILE A 437 -13.57 -6.84 -30.88
C ILE A 437 -14.95 -6.18 -31.03
N SER A 438 -15.73 -6.20 -29.96
CA SER A 438 -17.00 -5.50 -29.81
C SER A 438 -16.79 -4.05 -29.36
N ASP A 439 -17.85 -3.24 -29.39
CA ASP A 439 -17.76 -1.83 -28.95
C ASP A 439 -17.45 -1.69 -27.46
N ALA A 440 -18.01 -2.57 -26.62
CA ALA A 440 -17.71 -2.58 -25.19
C ALA A 440 -16.23 -2.96 -24.93
N GLU A 441 -15.71 -3.94 -25.66
CA GLU A 441 -14.30 -4.35 -25.54
C GLU A 441 -13.33 -3.27 -26.04
N ALA A 442 -13.66 -2.59 -27.15
CA ALA A 442 -12.87 -1.49 -27.68
C ALA A 442 -12.87 -0.28 -26.74
N PHE A 443 -14.02 0.06 -26.16
CA PHE A 443 -14.14 1.11 -25.15
C PHE A 443 -13.30 0.81 -23.92
N VAL A 444 -13.39 -0.40 -23.36
CA VAL A 444 -12.55 -0.82 -22.23
C VAL A 444 -11.06 -0.82 -22.59
N GLY A 445 -10.71 -1.24 -23.80
CA GLY A 445 -9.33 -1.11 -24.29
C GLY A 445 -8.88 0.35 -24.34
N GLY A 446 -9.74 1.27 -24.77
CA GLY A 446 -9.47 2.70 -24.77
C GLY A 446 -9.23 3.26 -23.36
N LEU A 447 -10.01 2.81 -22.38
CA LEU A 447 -9.82 3.15 -20.95
C LEU A 447 -8.50 2.60 -20.41
N LEU A 448 -8.16 1.35 -20.70
CA LEU A 448 -6.89 0.77 -20.27
C LEU A 448 -5.70 1.53 -20.87
N LEU A 449 -5.79 1.96 -22.13
CA LEU A 449 -4.76 2.81 -22.75
C LEU A 449 -4.63 4.15 -22.01
N ARG A 450 -5.75 4.81 -21.71
CA ARG A 450 -5.78 6.04 -20.90
C ARG A 450 -5.12 5.83 -19.53
N PHE A 451 -5.45 4.73 -18.84
CA PHE A 451 -4.86 4.42 -17.55
C PHE A 451 -3.37 4.12 -17.61
N LEU A 452 -2.89 3.39 -18.62
CA LEU A 452 -1.44 3.18 -18.81
C LEU A 452 -0.68 4.49 -19.00
N GLN A 453 -1.32 5.49 -19.59
CA GLN A 453 -0.73 6.83 -19.73
C GLN A 453 -0.74 7.58 -18.39
N ILE A 454 -1.81 7.49 -17.60
CA ILE A 454 -1.94 8.11 -16.27
C ILE A 454 -0.97 7.51 -15.26
N VAL A 455 -0.97 6.19 -15.08
CA VAL A 455 -0.20 5.52 -14.01
C VAL A 455 1.32 5.71 -14.17
N GLN A 456 1.81 5.99 -15.38
CA GLN A 456 3.23 6.29 -15.60
C GLN A 456 3.70 7.50 -14.78
N PHE A 457 2.85 8.52 -14.64
CA PHE A 457 3.21 9.79 -14.01
C PHE A 457 2.65 9.95 -12.60
N ASN A 458 1.57 9.24 -12.27
CA ASN A 458 0.81 9.49 -11.03
C ASN A 458 0.78 8.29 -10.07
N ALA A 459 1.36 7.15 -10.44
CA ALA A 459 1.45 6.01 -9.53
C ALA A 459 2.53 6.24 -8.47
N HIS A 460 2.21 5.85 -7.24
CA HIS A 460 3.05 5.95 -6.06
C HIS A 460 3.46 4.55 -5.63
N GLU A 461 4.71 4.42 -5.22
CA GLU A 461 5.18 3.24 -4.51
C GLU A 461 4.54 3.18 -3.12
N VAL A 462 4.00 2.02 -2.76
CA VAL A 462 3.63 1.69 -1.37
C VAL A 462 4.78 0.89 -0.77
N SER A 463 5.23 1.24 0.42
CA SER A 463 6.42 0.61 1.02
C SER A 463 6.20 0.17 2.46
N GLU A 464 7.15 -0.60 2.96
CA GLU A 464 7.28 -0.97 4.38
C GLU A 464 8.74 -0.87 4.85
N PHE A 465 8.91 -0.48 6.11
CA PHE A 465 10.20 -0.35 6.74
C PHE A 465 10.63 -1.67 7.39
N VAL A 466 11.67 -2.29 6.83
CA VAL A 466 12.14 -3.61 7.22
C VAL A 466 13.33 -3.48 8.17
N LEU A 467 13.14 -3.92 9.41
CA LEU A 467 14.18 -4.01 10.44
C LEU A 467 14.88 -5.38 10.32
N ILE A 468 16.21 -5.43 10.42
CA ILE A 468 16.94 -6.71 10.36
C ILE A 468 16.83 -7.50 11.67
N ALA A 469 16.61 -6.80 12.78
CA ALA A 469 16.39 -7.37 14.10
C ALA A 469 15.38 -6.49 14.88
N PRO A 470 14.72 -7.04 15.91
CA PRO A 470 13.75 -6.29 16.69
C PRO A 470 14.39 -5.05 17.32
N ARG A 471 13.67 -3.93 17.26
CA ARG A 471 14.01 -2.67 17.95
C ARG A 471 15.40 -2.10 17.60
N THR A 472 15.89 -2.33 16.38
CA THR A 472 17.12 -1.70 15.88
C THR A 472 16.92 -1.13 14.48
N PHE A 473 17.51 0.05 14.26
CA PHE A 473 17.59 0.68 12.95
C PHE A 473 18.80 0.19 12.14
N ASP A 474 19.74 -0.54 12.72
CA ASP A 474 20.94 -0.96 11.99
C ASP A 474 20.58 -1.84 10.81
N GLY A 475 21.09 -1.53 9.61
CA GLY A 475 20.75 -2.23 8.37
C GLY A 475 19.27 -2.18 7.95
N ALA A 476 18.43 -1.40 8.65
CA ALA A 476 17.02 -1.24 8.29
C ALA A 476 16.88 -0.51 6.96
N LYS A 477 15.91 -0.94 6.15
CA LYS A 477 15.66 -0.39 4.81
C LYS A 477 14.18 -0.31 4.52
N ASN A 478 13.81 0.64 3.66
CA ASN A 478 12.46 0.74 3.12
C ASN A 478 12.36 -0.18 1.89
N GLU A 479 11.43 -1.13 1.88
CA GLU A 479 11.18 -2.06 0.78
C GLU A 479 9.82 -1.78 0.13
N SER A 480 9.74 -1.96 -1.18
CA SER A 480 8.50 -1.80 -1.93
C SER A 480 7.54 -2.95 -1.63
N LEU A 481 6.27 -2.62 -1.35
CA LEU A 481 5.16 -3.57 -1.25
C LEU A 481 4.35 -3.65 -2.55
N GLY A 482 4.30 -2.57 -3.32
CA GLY A 482 3.33 -2.44 -4.40
C GLY A 482 3.29 -1.05 -4.99
N ALA A 483 2.31 -0.85 -5.87
CA ALA A 483 1.99 0.44 -6.44
C ALA A 483 0.53 0.81 -6.17
N ALA A 484 0.26 2.09 -6.01
CA ALA A 484 -1.07 2.63 -5.80
C ALA A 484 -1.23 3.99 -6.49
N ILE A 485 -2.47 4.41 -6.69
CA ILE A 485 -2.77 5.76 -7.18
C ILE A 485 -3.62 6.51 -6.16
N TYR A 486 -3.19 7.73 -5.86
CA TYR A 486 -3.75 8.63 -4.85
C TYR A 486 -4.06 9.95 -5.56
N PRO A 487 -5.31 10.17 -6.01
CA PRO A 487 -5.65 11.31 -6.86
C PRO A 487 -5.30 12.67 -6.26
N THR A 488 -5.30 12.82 -4.94
CA THR A 488 -4.95 14.08 -4.26
C THR A 488 -3.43 14.22 -4.12
N LEU A 489 -2.73 13.18 -3.65
CA LEU A 489 -1.28 13.21 -3.52
C LEU A 489 -0.56 13.38 -4.88
N ALA A 490 -1.16 12.90 -5.97
CA ALA A 490 -0.65 13.12 -7.33
C ALA A 490 -0.60 14.60 -7.77
N LEU A 491 -1.23 15.52 -7.01
CA LEU A 491 -1.19 16.97 -7.28
C LEU A 491 0.08 17.65 -6.73
N PHE A 492 0.95 16.91 -6.03
CA PHE A 492 2.19 17.43 -5.46
C PHE A 492 3.31 17.33 -6.47
N ASN A 493 3.89 18.48 -6.85
CA ASN A 493 4.99 18.55 -7.80
C ASN A 493 6.34 18.18 -7.19
N HIS A 494 7.32 17.92 -8.05
CA HIS A 494 8.64 17.46 -7.62
C HIS A 494 9.57 18.56 -7.09
N SER A 495 10.37 18.22 -6.09
CA SER A 495 11.65 18.88 -5.77
C SER A 495 12.73 17.86 -5.42
N CYS A 496 13.97 18.11 -5.86
CA CYS A 496 15.10 17.28 -5.45
C CYS A 496 15.46 17.44 -3.97
N HIS A 497 15.06 18.57 -3.36
CA HIS A 497 15.09 18.78 -1.91
C HIS A 497 13.67 18.50 -1.36
N SER A 498 13.48 17.29 -0.84
CA SER A 498 12.17 16.84 -0.36
C SER A 498 11.64 17.74 0.77
N ALA A 499 10.32 17.90 0.83
CA ALA A 499 9.67 18.61 1.93
C ALA A 499 8.88 17.69 2.85
N GLN A 500 8.61 16.46 2.41
CA GLN A 500 7.84 15.49 3.17
C GLN A 500 8.40 14.07 3.05
N VAL A 501 8.00 13.22 4.00
CA VAL A 501 8.23 11.78 4.01
C VAL A 501 6.91 11.06 3.86
N ARG A 502 6.88 10.00 3.05
CA ARG A 502 5.72 9.11 2.91
C ARG A 502 5.89 7.91 3.81
N LEU A 503 4.89 7.66 4.65
CA LEU A 503 4.71 6.41 5.38
C LEU A 503 3.31 5.85 5.10
N PHE A 504 3.07 4.61 5.49
CA PHE A 504 1.84 3.90 5.12
C PHE A 504 1.21 3.17 6.31
N SER A 505 -0.12 3.10 6.32
CA SER A 505 -0.88 2.17 7.16
C SER A 505 -1.62 1.19 6.23
N GLY A 506 -1.08 -0.01 6.07
CA GLY A 506 -1.47 -0.89 4.98
C GLY A 506 -1.15 -0.24 3.62
N ASN A 507 -2.17 0.14 2.85
CA ASN A 507 -2.01 0.90 1.61
C ASN A 507 -2.55 2.32 1.70
N GLN A 508 -2.95 2.81 2.87
CA GLN A 508 -3.29 4.22 3.07
C GLN A 508 -2.00 5.02 3.24
N VAL A 509 -1.83 6.09 2.44
CA VAL A 509 -0.66 6.97 2.52
C VAL A 509 -0.85 8.03 3.59
N ILE A 510 0.23 8.35 4.29
CA ILE A 510 0.34 9.45 5.25
C ILE A 510 1.63 10.20 4.89
N THR A 511 1.55 11.52 4.71
CA THR A 511 2.73 12.36 4.51
C THR A 511 2.96 13.29 5.69
N LYS A 512 4.21 13.36 6.16
CA LYS A 512 4.66 14.26 7.22
C LYS A 512 5.69 15.23 6.68
N ALA A 513 5.61 16.50 7.09
CA ALA A 513 6.62 17.50 6.77
C ALA A 513 7.96 17.16 7.44
N ILE A 514 9.07 17.26 6.70
CA ILE A 514 10.44 16.98 7.19
C ILE A 514 11.36 18.20 7.15
N ARG A 515 10.79 19.38 6.92
CA ARG A 515 11.41 20.70 6.99
C ARG A 515 10.32 21.76 7.08
N ASN A 516 10.68 22.99 7.44
CA ASN A 516 9.71 24.08 7.37
C ASN A 516 9.39 24.41 5.90
N ILE A 517 8.14 24.84 5.67
CA ILE A 517 7.64 25.33 4.39
C ILE A 517 6.85 26.59 4.70
N ARG A 518 7.27 27.72 4.13
CA ARG A 518 6.62 29.01 4.41
C ARG A 518 5.34 29.14 3.60
N LYS A 519 4.37 29.88 4.16
CA LYS A 519 3.15 30.26 3.45
C LYS A 519 3.49 30.81 2.05
N GLY A 520 2.83 30.25 1.04
CA GLY A 520 3.02 30.60 -0.37
C GLY A 520 4.10 29.80 -1.09
N GLU A 521 4.96 29.05 -0.38
CA GLU A 521 5.90 28.13 -1.00
C GLU A 521 5.19 26.88 -1.53
N ILE A 522 5.78 26.27 -2.55
CA ILE A 522 5.35 24.95 -3.03
C ILE A 522 5.57 23.93 -1.91
N VAL A 523 4.64 22.97 -1.78
CA VAL A 523 4.80 21.79 -0.93
C VAL A 523 5.18 20.61 -1.83
N PRO A 524 6.48 20.33 -2.04
CA PRO A 524 6.90 19.36 -3.03
C PRO A 524 7.01 17.93 -2.48
N GLU A 525 6.76 16.98 -3.37
CA GLU A 525 7.16 15.57 -3.26
C GLU A 525 8.56 15.32 -3.83
N ASN A 526 9.19 14.23 -3.41
CA ASN A 526 10.36 13.70 -4.11
C ASN A 526 9.97 12.48 -4.98
N TYR A 527 10.19 12.58 -6.29
CA TYR A 527 9.82 11.54 -7.26
C TYR A 527 10.88 10.44 -7.41
N GLY A 528 11.75 10.28 -6.39
CA GLY A 528 12.85 9.32 -6.34
C GLY A 528 14.23 9.89 -6.65
N GLN A 529 14.33 11.20 -6.94
CA GLN A 529 15.59 11.87 -7.28
C GLN A 529 15.96 12.90 -6.21
N SER A 530 16.74 12.48 -5.21
CA SER A 530 17.26 13.38 -4.16
C SER A 530 18.63 13.91 -4.52
N PHE A 531 18.90 15.18 -4.18
CA PHE A 531 20.23 15.76 -4.35
C PHE A 531 21.27 15.18 -3.38
N THR A 532 20.83 14.65 -2.25
CA THR A 532 21.74 14.06 -1.24
C THR A 532 22.40 12.76 -1.73
N SER A 533 21.80 12.06 -2.70
CA SER A 533 22.26 10.75 -3.18
C SER A 533 22.74 10.73 -4.64
N LYS A 534 22.33 11.69 -5.47
CA LYS A 534 22.65 11.71 -6.91
C LYS A 534 23.08 13.10 -7.36
N VAL A 535 23.98 13.18 -8.34
CA VAL A 535 24.43 14.44 -8.96
C VAL A 535 23.36 15.08 -9.84
N LYS A 536 23.45 16.39 -10.06
CA LYS A 536 22.47 17.18 -10.82
C LYS A 536 22.16 16.62 -12.21
N SER A 537 23.18 16.27 -12.99
CA SER A 537 23.01 15.73 -14.35
C SER A 537 22.16 14.47 -14.36
N GLN A 538 22.45 13.53 -13.45
CA GLN A 538 21.70 12.29 -13.29
C GLN A 538 20.25 12.54 -12.88
N ARG A 539 20.02 13.40 -11.86
CA ARG A 539 18.66 13.73 -11.42
C ARG A 539 17.80 14.30 -12.55
N LYS A 540 18.35 15.26 -13.31
CA LYS A 540 17.64 15.89 -14.43
C LYS A 540 17.38 14.90 -15.56
N ALA A 541 18.34 14.05 -15.91
CA ALA A 541 18.17 13.03 -16.94
C ALA A 541 17.08 12.01 -16.57
N GLU A 542 17.08 11.49 -15.33
CA GLU A 542 16.10 10.50 -14.89
C GLU A 542 14.68 11.09 -14.76
N LEU A 543 14.55 12.35 -14.34
CA LEU A 543 13.24 13.05 -14.32
C LEU A 543 12.74 13.34 -15.72
N ALA A 544 13.61 13.80 -16.62
CA ALA A 544 13.25 14.06 -18.01
C ALA A 544 12.82 12.78 -18.73
N ASP A 545 13.47 11.64 -18.47
CA ASP A 545 13.09 10.35 -19.05
C ASP A 545 11.75 9.83 -18.51
N ARG A 546 11.55 9.86 -17.19
CA ARG A 546 10.37 9.24 -16.55
C ARG A 546 9.13 10.13 -16.52
N TYR A 547 9.32 11.44 -16.26
CA TYR A 547 8.25 12.41 -16.00
C TYR A 547 8.16 13.55 -17.01
N TRP A 548 9.07 13.60 -17.98
CA TRP A 548 9.03 14.53 -19.12
C TRP A 548 9.05 16.01 -18.76
N PHE A 549 9.79 16.35 -17.70
CA PHE A 549 10.07 17.73 -17.35
C PHE A 549 11.53 17.90 -16.90
N GLU A 550 12.00 19.14 -16.94
CA GLU A 550 13.32 19.53 -16.45
C GLU A 550 13.20 20.17 -15.06
N CYS A 551 13.86 19.61 -14.05
CA CYS A 551 13.77 20.11 -12.68
C CYS A 551 14.55 21.43 -12.51
N ASN A 552 13.82 22.44 -12.03
CA ASN A 552 14.32 23.79 -11.72
C ASN A 552 14.25 24.13 -10.23
N CYS A 553 14.19 23.13 -9.34
CA CYS A 553 14.22 23.36 -7.89
C CYS A 553 15.54 24.01 -7.46
N GLU A 554 15.55 24.63 -6.28
CA GLU A 554 16.72 25.33 -5.74
C GLU A 554 18.00 24.48 -5.77
N ALA A 555 17.92 23.21 -5.35
CA ALA A 555 19.05 22.28 -5.36
C ALA A 555 19.63 22.02 -6.76
N CYS A 556 18.82 22.12 -7.82
CA CYS A 556 19.28 22.00 -9.20
C CYS A 556 19.79 23.34 -9.74
N GLN A 557 19.16 24.46 -9.38
CA GLN A 557 19.61 25.79 -9.80
C GLN A 557 20.99 26.12 -9.22
N LYS A 558 21.17 25.86 -7.92
CA LYS A 558 22.41 26.15 -7.17
C LYS A 558 23.43 25.00 -7.18
N ASP A 559 23.17 23.95 -7.94
CA ASP A 559 24.03 22.75 -8.06
C ASP A 559 24.51 22.21 -6.69
N TRP A 560 23.56 21.93 -5.80
CA TRP A 560 23.87 21.47 -4.46
C TRP A 560 24.65 20.15 -4.46
N PRO A 561 25.67 20.01 -3.58
CA PRO A 561 26.50 18.82 -3.50
C PRO A 561 25.72 17.62 -2.96
N MET A 562 26.20 16.41 -3.26
CA MET A 562 25.71 15.20 -2.61
C MET A 562 26.14 15.19 -1.14
N TYR A 563 25.45 14.41 -0.31
CA TYR A 563 25.72 14.34 1.12
C TYR A 563 27.18 13.99 1.44
N LYS A 564 27.78 13.05 0.70
CA LYS A 564 29.17 12.62 0.87
C LYS A 564 30.21 13.72 0.57
N ASP A 565 29.81 14.74 -0.20
CA ASP A 565 30.68 15.84 -0.63
C ASP A 565 30.43 17.12 0.19
N MET A 566 29.47 17.10 1.13
CA MET A 566 29.23 18.20 2.06
C MET A 566 30.30 18.22 3.15
N THR A 567 30.92 19.39 3.35
CA THR A 567 31.90 19.62 4.42
C THR A 567 31.40 20.67 5.40
N ASN A 568 31.96 20.67 6.61
CA ASN A 568 31.66 21.68 7.63
C ASN A 568 32.62 22.88 7.56
N SER A 569 33.60 22.87 6.64
CA SER A 569 34.57 23.95 6.40
C SER A 569 33.92 25.22 5.85
N PHE A 570 32.78 25.08 5.17
CA PHE A 570 32.01 26.21 4.66
C PHE A 570 30.55 26.06 5.06
N LEU A 571 30.05 27.02 5.85
CA LEU A 571 28.64 27.09 6.26
C LEU A 571 28.02 28.39 5.77
N SER A 572 26.76 28.35 5.37
CA SER A 572 25.99 29.55 5.02
C SER A 572 25.11 29.96 6.19
N PHE A 573 25.47 31.00 6.93
CA PHE A 573 24.64 31.55 8.01
C PHE A 573 23.50 32.41 7.45
N LYS A 574 22.45 32.64 8.24
CA LYS A 574 21.39 33.58 7.85
C LYS A 574 21.73 35.00 8.27
N CYS A 575 21.63 35.95 7.34
CA CYS A 575 21.73 37.37 7.64
C CYS A 575 20.57 37.81 8.55
N HIS A 576 20.84 38.49 9.67
CA HIS A 576 19.79 38.92 10.60
C HIS A 576 18.73 39.83 9.94
N LYS A 577 19.16 40.67 8.98
CA LYS A 577 18.29 41.63 8.31
C LYS A 577 17.53 41.04 7.13
N CYS A 578 18.21 40.40 6.18
CA CYS A 578 17.58 39.95 4.94
C CYS A 578 17.33 38.44 4.87
N GLN A 579 17.77 37.67 5.88
CA GLN A 579 17.66 36.20 5.95
C GLN A 579 18.35 35.45 4.80
N GLY A 580 19.10 36.16 3.95
CA GLY A 580 19.90 35.58 2.87
C GLY A 580 21.14 34.85 3.37
N PRO A 581 21.73 33.99 2.54
CA PRO A 581 22.91 33.19 2.88
C PRO A 581 24.15 34.08 3.09
N LEU A 582 24.94 33.73 4.10
CA LEU A 582 26.25 34.30 4.43
C LEU A 582 27.29 33.18 4.43
N PRO A 583 27.98 32.93 3.31
CA PRO A 583 29.03 31.91 3.25
C PRO A 583 30.18 32.29 4.18
N VAL A 584 30.56 31.38 5.06
CA VAL A 584 31.64 31.56 6.04
C VAL A 584 32.54 30.35 5.97
N ASN A 585 33.84 30.59 5.78
CA ASN A 585 34.87 29.58 6.01
C ASN A 585 35.05 29.45 7.53
N THR A 586 34.62 28.32 8.08
CA THR A 586 34.65 28.06 9.53
C THR A 586 36.06 27.74 10.03
N ASP A 587 36.94 27.22 9.17
CA ASP A 587 38.33 26.90 9.51
C ASP A 587 39.19 28.16 9.71
N ASN A 588 38.82 29.27 9.05
CA ASN A 588 39.52 30.55 9.09
C ASN A 588 38.73 31.67 9.79
N LEU A 589 37.75 31.32 10.64
CA LEU A 589 36.89 32.30 11.28
C LEU A 589 37.61 33.04 12.42
N LEU A 590 38.11 34.25 12.14
CA LEU A 590 38.79 35.10 13.14
C LEU A 590 37.83 35.98 13.96
N ILE A 591 36.75 36.49 13.33
CA ILE A 591 35.78 37.38 13.97
C ILE A 591 34.33 36.98 13.60
N PRO A 592 33.36 37.09 14.52
CA PRO A 592 31.99 36.63 14.28
C PRO A 592 31.13 37.65 13.50
N PHE A 593 31.70 38.69 12.91
CA PHE A 593 30.98 39.71 12.16
C PHE A 593 31.18 39.53 10.67
N ILE A 594 30.11 39.15 9.97
CA ILE A 594 30.13 38.86 8.54
C ILE A 594 29.29 39.90 7.81
N LYS A 595 29.88 40.56 6.81
CA LYS A 595 29.16 41.53 5.97
C LYS A 595 28.31 40.77 4.95
N CYS A 596 27.01 41.09 4.88
CA CYS A 596 26.12 40.51 3.89
C CYS A 596 26.32 41.16 2.53
N GLU A 597 26.64 40.36 1.51
CA GLU A 597 26.80 40.86 0.14
C GLU A 597 25.47 41.37 -0.46
N LYS A 598 24.32 40.82 0.00
CA LYS A 598 23.00 41.17 -0.52
C LYS A 598 22.47 42.50 0.01
N CYS A 599 22.58 42.75 1.32
CA CYS A 599 22.01 43.96 1.94
C CYS A 599 23.03 44.92 2.54
N GLY A 600 24.32 44.58 2.50
CA GLY A 600 25.44 45.39 3.01
C GLY A 600 25.61 45.39 4.54
N ASP A 601 24.68 44.81 5.29
CA ASP A 601 24.65 44.86 6.75
C ASP A 601 25.66 43.90 7.40
N GLN A 602 26.10 44.20 8.63
CA GLN A 602 26.98 43.32 9.40
C GLN A 602 26.16 42.38 10.30
N THR A 603 26.41 41.08 10.18
CA THR A 603 25.75 40.05 10.98
C THR A 603 26.70 39.44 11.99
N ASN A 604 26.34 39.51 13.27
CA ASN A 604 27.02 38.79 14.34
C ASN A 604 26.51 37.34 14.39
N ILE A 605 27.36 36.37 14.01
CA ILE A 605 27.01 34.95 13.97
C ILE A 605 27.31 34.21 15.28
N LEU A 606 27.75 34.89 16.35
CA LEU A 606 28.12 34.24 17.61
C LEU A 606 26.95 33.47 18.25
N SER A 607 25.73 34.01 18.18
CA SER A 607 24.53 33.32 18.67
C SER A 607 24.23 32.06 17.85
N ALA A 608 24.39 32.13 16.53
CA ALA A 608 24.20 30.98 15.64
C ALA A 608 25.24 29.88 15.93
N LEU A 609 26.51 30.23 16.14
CA LEU A 609 27.57 29.27 16.51
C LEU A 609 27.27 28.57 17.85
N LYS A 610 26.83 29.32 18.86
CA LYS A 610 26.39 28.74 20.15
C LYS A 610 25.20 27.80 19.97
N ASN A 611 24.23 28.18 19.13
CA ASN A 611 23.08 27.34 18.84
C ASN A 611 23.50 26.03 18.14
N LEU A 612 24.48 26.07 17.23
CA LEU A 612 25.01 24.86 16.59
C LEU A 612 25.62 23.87 17.59
N GLN A 613 26.27 24.34 18.66
CA GLN A 613 26.75 23.46 19.73
C GLN A 613 25.58 22.77 20.46
N ASN A 614 24.48 23.48 20.70
CA ASN A 614 23.28 22.89 21.28
C ASN A 614 22.65 21.85 20.33
N THR A 615 22.65 22.12 19.02
CA THR A 615 22.10 21.15 18.04
C THR A 615 22.84 19.82 18.06
N GLU A 616 24.15 19.81 18.28
CA GLU A 616 24.90 18.55 18.41
C GLU A 616 24.43 17.74 19.63
N GLN A 617 24.15 18.41 20.76
CA GLN A 617 23.65 17.76 21.97
C GLN A 617 22.23 17.22 21.79
N THR A 618 21.33 18.01 21.20
CA THR A 618 19.95 17.59 20.89
C THR A 618 19.94 16.39 19.96
N PHE A 619 20.77 16.40 18.91
CA PHE A 619 20.88 15.27 17.96
C PHE A 619 21.43 14.01 18.63
N LYS A 620 22.46 14.12 19.49
CA LYS A 620 22.96 12.99 20.30
C LYS A 620 21.88 12.45 21.23
N GLY A 621 21.06 13.33 21.82
CA GLY A 621 19.90 12.95 22.62
C GLY A 621 18.89 12.15 21.80
N ALA A 622 18.54 12.62 20.61
CA ALA A 622 17.66 11.91 19.69
C ALA A 622 18.19 10.51 19.33
N CYS A 623 19.49 10.39 19.01
CA CYS A 623 20.10 9.10 18.71
C CYS A 623 19.97 8.10 19.87
N LYS A 624 20.18 8.54 21.12
CA LYS A 624 19.99 7.69 22.31
C LYS A 624 18.54 7.21 22.45
N GLU A 625 17.57 8.08 22.17
CA GLU A 625 16.15 7.70 22.19
C GLU A 625 15.80 6.73 21.05
N MET A 626 16.42 6.88 19.86
CA MET A 626 16.29 5.91 18.76
C MET A 626 16.88 4.55 19.13
N GLU A 627 18.06 4.51 19.77
CA GLU A 627 18.70 3.29 20.28
C GLU A 627 17.85 2.61 21.37
N ALA A 628 17.23 3.41 22.25
CA ALA A 628 16.25 2.93 23.22
C ALA A 628 14.88 2.55 22.60
N PHE A 629 14.73 2.81 21.30
CA PHE A 629 13.49 2.60 20.54
C PHE A 629 12.29 3.38 21.10
N ASN A 630 12.55 4.56 21.68
CA ASN A 630 11.56 5.53 22.12
C ASN A 630 11.26 6.52 20.99
N LEU A 631 10.43 6.06 20.04
CA LEU A 631 10.22 6.76 18.76
C LEU A 631 9.58 8.14 18.91
N GLU A 632 8.65 8.31 19.85
CA GLU A 632 7.95 9.58 20.08
C GLU A 632 8.91 10.68 20.58
N LYS A 633 9.75 10.32 21.56
CA LYS A 633 10.74 11.26 22.09
C LYS A 633 11.87 11.53 21.10
N ALA A 634 12.29 10.51 20.34
CA ALA A 634 13.24 10.67 19.26
C ALA A 634 12.70 11.65 18.19
N GLU A 635 11.46 11.46 17.73
CA GLU A 635 10.79 12.36 16.77
C GLU A 635 10.77 13.80 17.30
N SER A 636 10.35 14.01 18.55
CA SER A 636 10.29 15.33 19.18
C SER A 636 11.66 16.04 19.18
N LEU A 637 12.72 15.35 19.58
CA LEU A 637 14.08 15.90 19.62
C LEU A 637 14.63 16.18 18.21
N LEU A 638 14.32 15.34 17.22
CA LEU A 638 14.75 15.54 15.83
C LEU A 638 14.05 16.76 15.21
N ILE A 639 12.75 16.93 15.45
CA ILE A 639 12.00 18.12 15.01
C ILE A 639 12.57 19.39 15.66
N GLU A 640 12.82 19.37 16.97
CA GLU A 640 13.46 20.49 17.68
C GLU A 640 14.82 20.82 17.06
N ASN A 641 15.61 19.79 16.78
CA ASN A 641 16.94 19.95 16.18
C ASN A 641 16.87 20.56 14.77
N LEU A 642 15.93 20.12 13.92
CA LEU A 642 15.71 20.71 12.60
C LEU A 642 15.35 22.20 12.70
N LYS A 643 14.47 22.56 13.64
CA LYS A 643 14.07 23.97 13.88
C LYS A 643 15.26 24.81 14.34
N GLN A 644 16.09 24.31 15.25
CA GLN A 644 17.30 24.98 15.72
C GLN A 644 18.33 25.14 14.60
N LEU A 645 18.57 24.10 13.80
CA LEU A 645 19.51 24.17 12.68
C LEU A 645 19.06 25.19 11.63
N GLU A 646 17.78 25.17 11.27
CA GLU A 646 17.23 26.07 10.24
C GLU A 646 17.19 27.54 10.70
N SER A 647 17.06 27.82 12.00
CA SER A 647 17.12 29.21 12.49
C SER A 647 18.51 29.82 12.35
N SER A 648 19.57 28.99 12.36
CA SER A 648 20.97 29.43 12.24
C SER A 648 21.49 29.47 10.80
N LEU A 649 21.19 28.43 10.02
CA LEU A 649 21.86 28.15 8.75
C LEU A 649 20.91 28.14 7.56
N TYR A 650 21.47 28.44 6.40
CA TYR A 650 20.84 28.36 5.08
C TYR A 650 21.29 27.06 4.39
N PRO A 651 20.37 26.22 3.88
CA PRO A 651 20.71 24.95 3.23
C PRO A 651 21.52 25.13 1.93
N PRO A 652 22.34 24.13 1.53
CA PRO A 652 22.48 22.81 2.11
C PRO A 652 23.61 22.74 3.15
N TYR A 653 23.45 21.92 4.18
CA TYR A 653 24.53 21.61 5.13
C TYR A 653 24.31 20.22 5.75
N ARG A 654 25.43 19.58 6.10
CA ARG A 654 25.48 18.15 6.40
C ARG A 654 24.59 17.75 7.57
N ASP A 655 24.66 18.48 8.67
CA ASP A 655 24.00 18.10 9.93
C ASP A 655 22.47 18.16 9.81
N TYR A 656 21.91 19.08 9.03
CA TYR A 656 20.47 19.12 8.76
C TYR A 656 19.97 17.91 8.01
N HIS A 657 20.68 17.51 6.95
CA HIS A 657 20.28 16.32 6.20
C HIS A 657 20.50 15.03 6.98
N LEU A 658 21.46 15.01 7.91
CA LEU A 658 21.61 13.90 8.86
C LEU A 658 20.43 13.81 9.83
N THR A 659 20.02 14.95 10.43
CA THR A 659 18.84 15.02 11.28
C THR A 659 17.56 14.69 10.53
N GLN A 660 17.42 15.17 9.29
CA GLN A 660 16.29 14.90 8.42
C GLN A 660 16.20 13.41 8.07
N GLU A 661 17.31 12.75 7.74
CA GLU A 661 17.37 11.31 7.50
C GLU A 661 16.98 10.51 8.74
N ALA A 662 17.54 10.85 9.91
CA ALA A 662 17.16 10.22 11.18
C ALA A 662 15.65 10.36 11.45
N TYR A 663 15.11 11.56 11.20
CA TYR A 663 13.69 11.84 11.38
C TYR A 663 12.82 11.00 10.43
N MET A 664 13.18 10.94 9.14
CA MET A 664 12.48 10.10 8.17
C MET A 664 12.45 8.63 8.58
N ARG A 665 13.56 8.10 9.11
CA ARG A 665 13.61 6.71 9.59
C ARG A 665 12.68 6.46 10.77
N VAL A 666 12.58 7.41 11.71
CA VAL A 666 11.59 7.33 12.81
C VAL A 666 10.17 7.30 12.24
N CYS A 667 9.84 8.21 11.31
CA CYS A 667 8.52 8.24 10.66
C CYS A 667 8.19 6.95 9.90
N LEU A 668 9.15 6.41 9.13
CA LEU A 668 8.96 5.16 8.38
C LEU A 668 8.69 3.97 9.31
N CYS A 669 9.38 3.91 10.46
CA CYS A 669 9.20 2.87 11.46
C CYS A 669 7.82 2.95 12.17
N GLN A 670 7.25 4.16 12.29
CA GLN A 670 5.89 4.37 12.79
C GLN A 670 4.81 3.93 11.77
N GLY A 671 5.15 3.84 10.49
CA GLY A 671 4.28 3.31 9.43
C GLY A 671 4.34 1.77 9.34
N ASN A 672 4.06 1.24 8.15
CA ASN A 672 4.23 -0.18 7.86
C ASN A 672 5.66 -0.58 8.21
N SER A 673 5.81 -1.47 9.18
CA SER A 673 7.11 -2.00 9.55
C SER A 673 7.04 -3.48 9.82
N LYS A 674 8.13 -4.19 9.51
CA LYS A 674 8.28 -5.62 9.83
C LYS A 674 9.71 -5.91 10.23
N VAL A 675 9.88 -6.89 11.12
CA VAL A 675 11.21 -7.48 11.37
C VAL A 675 11.42 -8.60 10.36
N LYS A 676 12.56 -8.59 9.67
CA LYS A 676 12.92 -9.64 8.72
C LYS A 676 12.91 -10.99 9.45
N PRO A 677 12.21 -12.02 8.93
CA PRO A 677 12.27 -13.35 9.53
C PRO A 677 13.73 -13.81 9.59
N LEU A 678 14.19 -14.28 10.75
CA LEU A 678 15.49 -14.94 10.85
C LEU A 678 15.48 -16.07 9.82
N LYS A 679 16.40 -16.04 8.84
CA LYS A 679 16.63 -17.20 7.99
C LYS A 679 17.05 -18.32 8.94
N THR A 680 16.17 -19.28 9.20
CA THR A 680 16.60 -20.57 9.73
C THR A 680 17.58 -21.10 8.70
N ALA A 681 18.85 -21.26 9.08
CA ALA A 681 19.81 -21.95 8.23
C ALA A 681 19.19 -23.29 7.83
N GLU A 682 18.98 -23.47 6.52
CA GLU A 682 18.55 -24.76 5.95
C GLU A 682 19.65 -25.80 6.10
#